data_AF-A0A8X7MPW8-F1
#
_entry.id   AF-A0A8X7MPW8-F1
#
_cell.length_a   1.000
_cell.length_b   1.000
_cell.length_c   1.000
_cell.angle_alpha   90.00
_cell.angle_beta   90.00
_cell.angle_gamma   90.00
#
_symmetry.space_group_name_H-M   'P 1'
#
loop_
_entity.id
_entity.type
_entity.pdbx_description
1 polymer ?
#
loop_
_entity_poly.entity_id
_entity_poly.type
_entity_poly.pdbx_seq_one_letter_code
_entity_poly.pdbx_strand_id
1 'polypeptide(L)'
;MATNGHANGNGNGSAAPSTGRKLTVHQRHYFIKALSCLEMQIEWAQLEKLGALTDYGHPFALERPKLKRVKAEMDQLEKDYVQKGSKDDEDLAEGTAEVNDEIYESDAAMKRAEGIVPPVILSHLFHINLHTFPGLNQAPLKYWQARWQVILDEMAARNFSHSSERGEMSRRHFFLLAATRYLGGYVARGVGVRGEGELRGPGPGEPGTEKWGKGKQWGAGTNKRGLAKPIRMDATLLGKIDNLFEGKEKEVWQRAEKEAQRVRGDWQAWKEDIIENETGLEKTLNHLDIANMKNLPGGFRNATEYARNFAASLIYYLVVSGPGADEIFNISKTIHLLFPYWGAKELLRVANAQKMIAGILGLLLARPLGAPSLLQRILSAIIGGDAKGMEKNLITPLRKAINNPNIIQAIDNYVKQSNRIESRSVRLESEKSGNDVLAVILLRNQSLSKDSILEMQRAYVNSPLRADLDAAYPMDCKLTEGQRRPAPQLSGQDANLALTFARSKLYLRNVLKKRDRQQALAMANGSLIPTVIKETLNQVFYPSIREIAHHANLASRLGDLESFNKDMIKLRQSGDKRFESWVALAARHEQSLYMLFHECASIAQPLFDWFQVGADYMALSTSDPCRPSNDNAPRVEVDAEKLIAESNLSDEEFAGLVKELDRLSTYALWQKVWYDLELRKMYLLALPEAAPQSGLSSNDIPSESMRTRIQDTEALLKQLMVAEGVELEDGVCDNPTRGTETNDYPWAWFDLPDFIGQQATRSHQNMPPKFTPKVLSAKIPAMEHTRKVLPAFVAAIAKAVPDWKAGVNSKPGQCGPTSAAPAGSAAASAFRTPTDGQSSVNVPVEEKKKKFKLFGKKK
;
A
#
# COMPACT_ATOMS: atom_id res chain seq x y z
N MET A 1 68.61 -3.25 6.64
CA MET A 1 69.39 -4.32 5.97
C MET A 1 68.54 -4.90 4.86
N ALA A 2 69.15 -5.30 3.74
CA ALA A 2 68.46 -5.67 2.49
C ALA A 2 68.50 -7.18 2.22
N THR A 3 67.55 -7.66 1.41
CA THR A 3 67.62 -8.66 0.29
C THR A 3 66.16 -9.06 -0.04
N ASN A 4 65.60 -8.79 -1.23
CA ASN A 4 65.76 -9.49 -2.53
C ASN A 4 65.46 -11.01 -2.43
N GLY A 5 64.64 -11.65 -3.26
CA GLY A 5 63.73 -11.25 -4.35
C GLY A 5 62.69 -12.40 -4.57
N HIS A 6 61.97 -12.61 -5.67
CA HIS A 6 61.87 -11.95 -7.00
C HIS A 6 60.41 -12.14 -7.52
N ALA A 7 60.08 -11.64 -8.72
CA ALA A 7 58.72 -11.71 -9.30
C ALA A 7 58.55 -12.84 -10.34
N ASN A 8 57.30 -13.28 -10.54
CA ASN A 8 56.82 -13.63 -11.88
C ASN A 8 55.31 -13.34 -11.99
N GLY A 9 54.93 -12.54 -12.99
CA GLY A 9 53.54 -12.08 -13.14
C GLY A 9 52.77 -12.90 -14.17
N ASN A 10 51.45 -12.95 -14.00
CA ASN A 10 50.55 -13.10 -15.15
C ASN A 10 49.27 -12.33 -14.85
N GLY A 11 49.00 -11.31 -15.66
CA GLY A 11 47.90 -10.38 -15.42
C GLY A 11 46.56 -10.95 -15.87
N ASN A 12 45.59 -10.99 -14.96
CA ASN A 12 44.18 -10.86 -15.31
C ASN A 12 43.66 -9.62 -14.59
N GLY A 13 43.16 -8.65 -15.36
CA GLY A 13 42.86 -7.30 -14.85
C GLY A 13 41.78 -7.31 -13.78
N SER A 14 42.18 -7.18 -12.51
CA SER A 14 41.27 -6.74 -11.47
C SER A 14 40.97 -5.26 -11.69
N ALA A 15 39.68 -4.92 -11.85
CA ALA A 15 39.26 -3.54 -11.76
C ALA A 15 39.66 -3.01 -10.37
N ALA A 16 40.28 -1.82 -10.33
CA ALA A 16 40.71 -1.22 -9.07
C ALA A 16 39.50 -0.99 -8.14
N PRO A 17 39.62 -1.24 -6.82
CA PRO A 17 38.52 -1.01 -5.89
C PRO A 17 38.23 0.49 -5.79
N SER A 18 36.96 0.87 -5.98
CA SER A 18 36.48 2.26 -5.90
C SER A 18 36.43 2.76 -4.46
N THR A 19 37.55 3.24 -3.95
CA THR A 19 37.74 3.62 -2.53
C THR A 19 36.97 4.86 -2.04
N GLY A 20 36.20 5.54 -2.90
CA GLY A 20 35.60 6.86 -2.59
C GLY A 20 34.11 6.90 -2.22
N ARG A 21 33.28 5.91 -2.58
CA ARG A 21 31.80 6.01 -2.48
C ARG A 21 31.19 5.08 -1.42
N LYS A 22 31.44 5.39 -0.15
CA LYS A 22 30.93 4.63 1.02
C LYS A 22 29.74 5.32 1.68
N LEU A 23 28.78 4.56 2.17
CA LEU A 23 27.65 5.08 2.96
C LEU A 23 27.89 4.89 4.47
N THR A 24 27.34 5.79 5.28
CA THR A 24 27.26 5.57 6.74
C THR A 24 26.25 4.46 7.06
N VAL A 25 26.39 3.86 8.25
CA VAL A 25 25.49 2.80 8.74
C VAL A 25 24.01 3.25 8.78
N HIS A 26 23.74 4.53 9.06
CA HIS A 26 22.38 5.08 9.00
C HIS A 26 21.91 5.30 7.56
N GLN A 27 22.78 5.79 6.67
CA GLN A 27 22.48 5.92 5.25
C GLN A 27 22.16 4.56 4.62
N ARG A 28 22.95 3.50 4.88
CA ARG A 28 22.64 2.12 4.43
C ARG A 28 21.27 1.64 4.90
N HIS A 29 20.94 1.84 6.18
CA HIS A 29 19.61 1.52 6.72
C HIS A 29 18.50 2.24 5.92
N TYR A 30 18.61 3.55 5.75
CA TYR A 30 17.57 4.31 5.06
C TYR A 30 17.54 4.07 3.54
N PHE A 31 18.66 3.67 2.94
CA PHE A 31 18.78 3.31 1.53
C PHE A 31 18.03 2.03 1.20
N ILE A 32 18.28 0.94 1.94
CA ILE A 32 17.57 -0.34 1.69
C ILE A 32 16.08 -0.21 2.01
N LYS A 33 15.72 0.59 3.03
CA LYS A 33 14.32 0.95 3.29
C LYS A 33 13.70 1.71 2.11
N ALA A 34 14.41 2.69 1.55
CA ALA A 34 13.94 3.48 0.43
C ALA A 34 13.74 2.60 -0.80
N LEU A 35 14.77 1.88 -1.24
CA LEU A 35 14.71 0.97 -2.40
C LEU A 35 13.55 -0.03 -2.29
N SER A 36 13.36 -0.65 -1.11
CA SER A 36 12.24 -1.59 -0.88
C SER A 36 10.86 -0.93 -0.99
N CYS A 37 10.68 0.30 -0.49
CA CYS A 37 9.41 1.02 -0.60
C CYS A 37 9.15 1.53 -2.02
N LEU A 38 10.19 2.04 -2.67
CA LEU A 38 10.14 2.58 -4.04
C LEU A 38 9.78 1.49 -5.05
N GLU A 39 10.45 0.33 -4.99
CA GLU A 39 10.16 -0.79 -5.89
C GLU A 39 8.78 -1.37 -5.63
N MET A 40 8.41 -1.58 -4.37
CA MET A 40 7.08 -2.07 -3.99
C MET A 40 5.97 -1.18 -4.57
N GLN A 41 6.16 0.14 -4.60
CA GLN A 41 5.20 1.06 -5.20
C GLN A 41 5.11 0.94 -6.74
N ILE A 42 6.24 0.67 -7.41
CA ILE A 42 6.28 0.38 -8.86
C ILE A 42 5.54 -0.92 -9.16
N GLU A 43 5.74 -1.97 -8.37
CA GLU A 43 5.06 -3.26 -8.52
C GLU A 43 3.56 -3.17 -8.23
N TRP A 44 3.14 -2.44 -7.18
CA TRP A 44 1.71 -2.22 -6.89
C TRP A 44 0.98 -1.57 -8.06
N ALA A 45 1.60 -0.60 -8.72
CA ALA A 45 1.02 0.07 -9.89
C ALA A 45 0.89 -0.87 -11.12
N GLN A 46 1.61 -2.01 -11.15
CA GLN A 46 1.37 -3.02 -12.17
C GLN A 46 0.05 -3.75 -11.96
N LEU A 47 -0.49 -3.86 -10.74
CA LEU A 47 -1.78 -4.53 -10.49
C LEU A 47 -3.00 -3.79 -11.06
N GLU A 48 -2.86 -2.51 -11.44
CA GLU A 48 -3.89 -1.80 -12.24
C GLU A 48 -3.80 -2.13 -13.76
N LYS A 49 -2.88 -3.00 -14.17
CA LYS A 49 -2.69 -3.43 -15.57
C LYS A 49 -3.36 -4.76 -15.86
N LEU A 50 -3.92 -4.86 -17.05
CA LEU A 50 -4.64 -6.04 -17.52
C LEU A 50 -3.67 -7.24 -17.57
N GLY A 51 -4.05 -8.37 -16.98
CA GLY A 51 -3.25 -9.60 -16.97
C GLY A 51 -2.01 -9.56 -16.06
N ALA A 52 -1.83 -8.57 -15.19
CA ALA A 52 -0.65 -8.45 -14.33
C ALA A 52 -0.39 -9.68 -13.44
N LEU A 53 -1.46 -10.36 -12.98
CA LEU A 53 -1.35 -11.59 -12.18
C LEU A 53 -0.78 -12.80 -12.94
N THR A 54 -0.73 -12.77 -14.27
CA THR A 54 -0.14 -13.88 -15.06
C THR A 54 1.38 -14.02 -14.85
N ASP A 55 2.06 -12.97 -14.34
CA ASP A 55 3.48 -13.01 -13.99
C ASP A 55 3.74 -13.38 -12.51
N TYR A 56 2.70 -13.58 -11.70
CA TYR A 56 2.83 -14.11 -10.33
C TYR A 56 3.00 -15.65 -10.28
N GLY A 57 2.67 -16.36 -11.36
CA GLY A 57 2.73 -17.83 -11.41
C GLY A 57 1.59 -18.55 -10.67
N HIS A 58 1.74 -19.86 -10.46
CA HIS A 58 0.72 -20.71 -9.82
C HIS A 58 0.37 -20.18 -8.41
N PRO A 59 -0.92 -19.97 -8.05
CA PRO A 59 -2.12 -20.58 -8.61
C PRO A 59 -2.81 -19.75 -9.71
N PHE A 60 -2.29 -18.58 -10.08
CA PHE A 60 -2.82 -17.83 -11.21
C PHE A 60 -2.52 -18.55 -12.53
N ALA A 61 -3.36 -18.31 -13.53
CA ALA A 61 -3.13 -18.81 -14.88
C ALA A 61 -2.05 -17.95 -15.56
N LEU A 62 -1.13 -18.58 -16.29
CA LEU A 62 -0.11 -17.89 -17.09
C LEU A 62 -0.70 -17.16 -18.30
N GLU A 63 -1.92 -17.52 -18.70
CA GLU A 63 -2.77 -16.83 -19.68
C GLU A 63 -3.88 -16.05 -18.96
N ARG A 64 -4.31 -14.92 -19.52
CA ARG A 64 -5.37 -14.10 -18.92
C ARG A 64 -6.78 -14.68 -19.15
N PRO A 65 -7.73 -14.48 -18.22
CA PRO A 65 -9.14 -14.77 -18.44
C PRO A 65 -9.75 -13.98 -19.61
N LYS A 66 -10.56 -14.65 -20.45
CA LYS A 66 -11.35 -14.00 -21.51
C LYS A 66 -12.56 -13.28 -20.91
N LEU A 67 -12.49 -11.96 -20.79
CA LEU A 67 -13.50 -11.08 -20.17
C LEU A 67 -14.78 -10.88 -21.00
N LYS A 68 -15.38 -11.95 -21.54
CA LYS A 68 -16.53 -11.90 -22.47
C LYS A 68 -17.71 -11.05 -21.98
N ARG A 69 -18.00 -11.09 -20.67
CA ARG A 69 -19.07 -10.30 -20.05
C ARG A 69 -18.75 -8.80 -20.05
N VAL A 70 -17.49 -8.43 -19.79
CA VAL A 70 -17.08 -7.02 -19.77
C VAL A 70 -17.11 -6.45 -21.19
N LYS A 71 -16.64 -7.21 -22.19
CA LYS A 71 -16.79 -6.84 -23.61
C LYS A 71 -18.26 -6.57 -23.94
N ALA A 72 -19.15 -7.54 -23.72
CA ALA A 72 -20.59 -7.37 -23.99
C ALA A 72 -21.26 -6.21 -23.20
N GLU A 73 -20.83 -5.93 -21.96
CA GLU A 73 -21.33 -4.77 -21.19
C GLU A 73 -20.81 -3.42 -21.76
N MET A 74 -19.58 -3.38 -22.26
CA MET A 74 -19.01 -2.20 -22.92
C MET A 74 -19.68 -1.97 -24.28
N ASP A 75 -19.78 -3.02 -25.11
CA ASP A 75 -20.46 -3.01 -26.42
C ASP A 75 -21.92 -2.55 -26.30
N GLN A 76 -22.61 -2.89 -25.19
CA GLN A 76 -23.99 -2.45 -24.95
C GLN A 76 -24.05 -0.99 -24.48
N LEU A 77 -23.13 -0.54 -23.61
CA LEU A 77 -23.05 0.86 -23.18
C LEU A 77 -22.77 1.81 -24.35
N GLU A 78 -21.97 1.36 -25.31
CA GLU A 78 -21.71 2.05 -26.57
C GLU A 78 -22.98 2.17 -27.43
N LYS A 79 -23.71 1.06 -27.66
CA LYS A 79 -24.99 1.06 -28.40
C LYS A 79 -26.06 1.93 -27.73
N ASP A 80 -26.18 1.84 -26.40
CA ASP A 80 -27.10 2.66 -25.59
C ASP A 80 -26.76 4.16 -25.64
N TYR A 81 -25.52 4.51 -26.00
CA TYR A 81 -25.06 5.87 -26.22
C TYR A 81 -25.35 6.35 -27.64
N VAL A 82 -24.98 5.57 -28.67
CA VAL A 82 -25.27 5.87 -30.08
C VAL A 82 -26.77 6.11 -30.30
N GLN A 83 -27.64 5.27 -29.70
CA GLN A 83 -29.11 5.46 -29.76
C GLN A 83 -29.64 6.71 -29.02
N LYS A 84 -28.79 7.45 -28.29
CA LYS A 84 -29.11 8.74 -27.65
C LYS A 84 -28.34 9.92 -28.27
N GLY A 85 -27.47 9.65 -29.24
CA GLY A 85 -26.61 10.63 -29.91
C GLY A 85 -27.23 11.23 -31.17
N SER A 86 -26.47 12.10 -31.83
CA SER A 86 -26.77 12.53 -33.20
C SER A 86 -26.31 11.45 -34.18
N LYS A 87 -26.72 11.56 -35.44
CA LYS A 87 -26.25 10.66 -36.50
C LYS A 87 -24.72 10.76 -36.75
N ASP A 88 -24.12 11.87 -36.31
CA ASP A 88 -22.68 12.12 -36.34
C ASP A 88 -21.88 11.30 -35.28
N ASP A 89 -22.56 10.66 -34.32
CA ASP A 89 -21.92 9.78 -33.31
C ASP A 89 -21.69 8.34 -33.87
N GLU A 90 -22.27 7.96 -35.01
CA GLU A 90 -22.10 6.62 -35.63
C GLU A 90 -20.70 6.45 -36.25
N ASP A 91 -20.22 7.42 -37.04
CA ASP A 91 -18.93 7.37 -37.77
C ASP A 91 -17.70 7.34 -36.84
N LEU A 92 -17.83 7.85 -35.60
CA LEU A 92 -16.76 7.84 -34.59
C LEU A 92 -16.61 6.49 -33.89
N ALA A 93 -17.63 5.63 -33.90
CA ALA A 93 -17.60 4.34 -33.22
C ALA A 93 -16.84 3.28 -34.03
N GLU A 94 -17.10 3.19 -35.35
CA GLU A 94 -16.50 2.18 -36.23
C GLU A 94 -14.96 2.20 -36.20
N GLY A 95 -14.35 3.38 -36.19
CA GLY A 95 -12.89 3.54 -36.14
C GLY A 95 -12.21 3.06 -34.86
N THR A 96 -12.95 2.79 -33.78
CA THR A 96 -12.39 2.28 -32.52
C THR A 96 -12.49 0.75 -32.39
N ALA A 97 -13.33 0.09 -33.19
CA ALA A 97 -13.58 -1.34 -33.08
C ALA A 97 -12.38 -2.20 -33.55
N GLU A 98 -11.75 -1.85 -34.67
CA GLU A 98 -10.70 -2.69 -35.28
C GLU A 98 -9.40 -2.73 -34.46
N VAL A 99 -8.99 -1.61 -33.87
CA VAL A 99 -7.79 -1.52 -33.01
C VAL A 99 -8.00 -2.27 -31.66
N ASN A 100 -9.26 -2.51 -31.29
CA ASN A 100 -9.63 -3.12 -30.02
C ASN A 100 -9.54 -4.66 -30.01
N ASP A 101 -9.51 -5.37 -31.14
CA ASP A 101 -9.49 -6.85 -31.11
C ASP A 101 -8.07 -7.47 -31.05
N GLU A 102 -7.06 -6.97 -31.76
CA GLU A 102 -5.69 -7.55 -31.72
C GLU A 102 -5.06 -7.58 -30.31
N ILE A 103 -5.22 -6.50 -29.52
CA ILE A 103 -4.73 -6.42 -28.14
C ILE A 103 -5.49 -7.38 -27.21
N TYR A 104 -6.69 -7.81 -27.60
CA TYR A 104 -7.47 -8.83 -26.89
C TYR A 104 -7.30 -10.24 -27.48
N GLU A 105 -6.51 -10.43 -28.54
CA GLU A 105 -6.20 -11.73 -29.13
C GLU A 105 -4.90 -12.36 -28.62
N SER A 106 -3.83 -11.58 -28.39
CA SER A 106 -2.54 -12.12 -27.94
C SER A 106 -2.03 -11.51 -26.62
N ASP A 107 -1.82 -12.37 -25.62
CA ASP A 107 -1.29 -11.96 -24.30
C ASP A 107 0.10 -11.33 -24.38
N ALA A 108 0.93 -11.75 -25.35
CA ALA A 108 2.24 -11.16 -25.59
C ALA A 108 2.17 -9.79 -26.31
N ALA A 109 1.12 -9.52 -27.08
CA ALA A 109 0.84 -8.18 -27.59
C ALA A 109 0.31 -7.28 -26.47
N MET A 110 -0.65 -7.78 -25.69
CA MET A 110 -1.24 -7.10 -24.54
C MET A 110 -0.18 -6.68 -23.51
N LYS A 111 0.71 -7.58 -23.06
CA LYS A 111 1.76 -7.23 -22.08
C LYS A 111 2.72 -6.14 -22.56
N ARG A 112 3.06 -6.14 -23.86
CA ARG A 112 3.84 -5.05 -24.49
C ARG A 112 3.02 -3.76 -24.57
N ALA A 113 1.74 -3.86 -24.90
CA ALA A 113 0.81 -2.74 -24.95
C ALA A 113 0.46 -2.16 -23.57
N GLU A 114 0.60 -2.91 -22.47
CA GLU A 114 0.50 -2.41 -21.09
C GLU A 114 1.86 -1.93 -20.53
N GLY A 115 2.96 -2.39 -21.13
CA GLY A 115 4.31 -2.24 -20.58
C GLY A 115 4.40 -2.85 -19.18
N ILE A 116 3.93 -4.09 -19.01
CA ILE A 116 3.99 -4.78 -17.71
C ILE A 116 5.45 -5.11 -17.37
N VAL A 117 5.88 -4.67 -16.19
CA VAL A 117 7.14 -5.09 -15.56
C VAL A 117 6.84 -6.31 -14.69
N PRO A 118 7.55 -7.44 -14.85
CA PRO A 118 7.36 -8.61 -13.99
C PRO A 118 7.67 -8.28 -12.51
N PRO A 119 6.78 -8.62 -11.56
CA PRO A 119 6.97 -8.37 -10.14
C PRO A 119 7.97 -9.35 -9.53
N VAL A 120 8.84 -8.85 -8.63
CA VAL A 120 9.87 -9.63 -7.93
C VAL A 120 9.55 -9.70 -6.43
N ILE A 121 9.27 -8.55 -5.80
CA ILE A 121 9.00 -8.43 -4.37
C ILE A 121 7.58 -8.91 -4.06
N LEU A 122 6.57 -8.37 -4.73
CA LEU A 122 5.16 -8.68 -4.46
C LEU A 122 4.78 -10.09 -4.90
N SER A 123 5.39 -10.61 -5.97
CA SER A 123 5.23 -12.02 -6.35
C SER A 123 5.81 -12.93 -5.27
N HIS A 124 7.03 -12.65 -4.79
CA HIS A 124 7.63 -13.40 -3.70
C HIS A 124 6.76 -13.35 -2.43
N LEU A 125 6.35 -12.15 -1.98
CA LEU A 125 5.45 -11.97 -0.83
C LEU A 125 4.11 -12.69 -0.99
N PHE A 126 3.54 -12.69 -2.19
CA PHE A 126 2.33 -13.45 -2.47
C PHE A 126 2.54 -14.94 -2.16
N HIS A 127 3.64 -15.53 -2.62
CA HIS A 127 3.92 -16.95 -2.42
C HIS A 127 4.30 -17.33 -0.99
N ILE A 128 5.14 -16.53 -0.31
CA ILE A 128 5.60 -16.86 1.05
C ILE A 128 4.64 -16.42 2.16
N ASN A 129 3.79 -15.43 1.91
CA ASN A 129 2.83 -14.91 2.90
C ASN A 129 1.36 -15.06 2.48
N LEU A 130 0.90 -14.49 1.35
CA LEU A 130 -0.56 -14.48 1.09
C LEU A 130 -1.12 -15.87 0.76
N HIS A 131 -0.40 -16.64 -0.07
CA HIS A 131 -0.78 -17.98 -0.51
C HIS A 131 -0.62 -19.02 0.61
N THR A 132 0.26 -18.78 1.59
CA THR A 132 0.46 -19.65 2.76
C THR A 132 -0.56 -19.43 3.88
N PHE A 133 -1.35 -18.36 3.83
CA PHE A 133 -2.32 -18.01 4.87
C PHE A 133 -3.34 -19.15 5.11
N PRO A 134 -3.67 -19.50 6.36
CA PRO A 134 -4.59 -20.60 6.66
C PRO A 134 -5.94 -20.46 5.97
N GLY A 135 -6.30 -21.44 5.12
CA GLY A 135 -7.49 -21.43 4.28
C GLY A 135 -7.19 -21.02 2.84
N LEU A 136 -6.44 -19.93 2.62
CA LEU A 136 -5.95 -19.57 1.27
C LEU A 136 -4.98 -20.61 0.71
N ASN A 137 -4.17 -21.23 1.57
CA ASN A 137 -3.30 -22.36 1.24
C ASN A 137 -4.03 -23.64 0.79
N GLN A 138 -5.35 -23.69 0.97
CA GLN A 138 -6.22 -24.79 0.53
C GLN A 138 -7.29 -24.33 -0.47
N ALA A 139 -7.24 -23.05 -0.90
CA ALA A 139 -8.22 -22.51 -1.82
C ALA A 139 -8.12 -23.20 -3.19
N PRO A 140 -9.24 -23.66 -3.78
CA PRO A 140 -9.21 -24.38 -5.04
C PRO A 140 -8.72 -23.47 -6.18
N LEU A 141 -8.07 -24.03 -7.20
CA LEU A 141 -7.50 -23.26 -8.32
C LEU A 141 -8.50 -22.26 -8.97
N LYS A 142 -9.77 -22.67 -9.05
CA LYS A 142 -10.91 -21.85 -9.51
C LYS A 142 -11.09 -20.55 -8.70
N TYR A 143 -10.79 -20.55 -7.41
CA TYR A 143 -10.85 -19.36 -6.55
C TYR A 143 -9.84 -18.30 -6.99
N TRP A 144 -8.64 -18.72 -7.41
CA TRP A 144 -7.62 -17.81 -7.91
C TRP A 144 -7.92 -17.38 -9.36
N GLN A 145 -7.99 -18.36 -10.27
CA GLN A 145 -8.06 -18.12 -11.72
C GLN A 145 -9.42 -17.60 -12.19
N ALA A 146 -10.52 -18.10 -11.62
CA ALA A 146 -11.88 -17.74 -12.06
C ALA A 146 -12.58 -16.74 -11.14
N ARG A 147 -11.92 -16.24 -10.09
CA ARG A 147 -12.41 -15.14 -9.22
C ARG A 147 -11.42 -13.99 -9.15
N TRP A 148 -10.33 -14.13 -8.41
CA TRP A 148 -9.43 -12.99 -8.15
C TRP A 148 -8.74 -12.47 -9.41
N GLN A 149 -8.25 -13.35 -10.28
CA GLN A 149 -7.67 -12.97 -11.57
C GLN A 149 -8.70 -12.28 -12.47
N VAL A 150 -9.94 -12.79 -12.53
CA VAL A 150 -11.04 -12.17 -13.28
C VAL A 150 -11.44 -10.81 -12.69
N ILE A 151 -11.46 -10.66 -11.35
CA ILE A 151 -11.80 -9.38 -10.70
C ILE A 151 -10.78 -8.30 -11.04
N LEU A 152 -9.48 -8.58 -10.90
CA LEU A 152 -8.46 -7.56 -11.18
C LEU A 152 -8.42 -7.21 -12.68
N ASP A 153 -8.56 -8.19 -13.56
CA ASP A 153 -8.62 -7.95 -15.00
C ASP A 153 -9.91 -7.20 -15.41
N GLU A 154 -11.06 -7.50 -14.79
CA GLU A 154 -12.30 -6.72 -14.98
C GLU A 154 -12.15 -5.29 -14.46
N MET A 155 -11.48 -5.07 -13.32
CA MET A 155 -11.18 -3.73 -12.81
C MET A 155 -10.26 -2.97 -13.76
N ALA A 156 -9.21 -3.61 -14.29
CA ALA A 156 -8.30 -3.01 -15.25
C ALA A 156 -9.02 -2.66 -16.57
N ALA A 157 -9.86 -3.57 -17.09
CA ALA A 157 -10.60 -3.38 -18.34
C ALA A 157 -11.66 -2.28 -18.29
N ARG A 158 -12.30 -2.04 -17.13
CA ARG A 158 -13.28 -0.96 -16.92
C ARG A 158 -12.69 0.47 -16.93
N ASN A 159 -11.39 0.61 -17.23
CA ASN A 159 -10.69 1.87 -17.48
C ASN A 159 -10.93 2.94 -16.40
N PHE A 160 -10.87 2.57 -15.12
CA PHE A 160 -11.02 3.56 -14.04
C PHE A 160 -9.94 4.64 -14.14
N SER A 161 -10.35 5.91 -14.02
CA SER A 161 -9.45 7.05 -14.19
C SER A 161 -8.29 7.08 -13.21
N HIS A 162 -7.16 7.58 -13.70
CA HIS A 162 -5.88 7.73 -13.01
C HIS A 162 -5.78 9.07 -12.28
N SER A 163 -4.79 9.22 -11.39
CA SER A 163 -4.64 10.46 -10.60
C SER A 163 -4.22 11.66 -11.43
N SER A 164 -3.43 11.47 -12.50
CA SER A 164 -3.03 12.56 -13.42
C SER A 164 -4.19 13.11 -14.24
N GLU A 165 -5.09 12.26 -14.74
CA GLU A 165 -6.34 12.68 -15.41
C GLU A 165 -7.24 13.52 -14.47
N ARG A 166 -7.21 13.19 -13.18
CA ARG A 166 -8.00 13.88 -12.15
C ARG A 166 -7.33 15.14 -11.59
N GLY A 167 -6.01 15.24 -11.63
CA GLY A 167 -5.26 16.23 -10.85
C GLY A 167 -5.58 16.15 -9.36
N GLU A 168 -5.82 14.95 -8.82
CA GLU A 168 -5.97 14.66 -7.39
C GLU A 168 -5.61 13.18 -7.13
N MET A 169 -5.22 12.87 -5.89
CA MET A 169 -4.87 11.51 -5.49
C MET A 169 -6.10 10.57 -5.54
N SER A 170 -6.06 9.54 -6.37
CA SER A 170 -7.13 8.54 -6.42
C SER A 170 -7.14 7.65 -5.17
N ARG A 171 -8.34 7.19 -4.75
CA ARG A 171 -8.49 6.31 -3.57
C ARG A 171 -7.79 4.95 -3.74
N ARG A 172 -7.77 4.39 -4.96
CA ARG A 172 -7.06 3.12 -5.23
C ARG A 172 -5.58 3.28 -4.90
N HIS A 173 -4.97 4.33 -5.42
CA HIS A 173 -3.56 4.63 -5.17
C HIS A 173 -3.24 4.97 -3.71
N PHE A 174 -4.13 5.69 -3.02
CA PHE A 174 -3.98 5.90 -1.57
C PHE A 174 -3.87 4.57 -0.80
N PHE A 175 -4.63 3.54 -1.18
CA PHE A 175 -4.52 2.23 -0.55
C PHE A 175 -3.21 1.50 -0.91
N LEU A 176 -2.67 1.69 -2.12
CA LEU A 176 -1.33 1.18 -2.49
C LEU A 176 -0.24 1.86 -1.66
N LEU A 177 -0.30 3.20 -1.51
CA LEU A 177 0.60 3.95 -0.62
C LEU A 177 0.51 3.48 0.84
N ALA A 178 -0.69 3.26 1.34
CA ALA A 178 -0.90 2.73 2.69
C ALA A 178 -0.31 1.32 2.83
N ALA A 179 -0.50 0.44 1.84
CA ALA A 179 0.11 -0.89 1.82
C ALA A 179 1.65 -0.81 1.86
N THR A 180 2.26 0.01 0.99
CA THR A 180 3.71 0.25 0.96
C THR A 180 4.26 0.81 2.28
N ARG A 181 3.53 1.73 2.94
CA ARG A 181 3.93 2.28 4.25
C ARG A 181 4.15 1.19 5.32
N TYR A 182 3.32 0.13 5.31
CA TYR A 182 3.41 -0.96 6.27
C TYR A 182 4.30 -2.12 5.77
N LEU A 183 4.11 -2.57 4.53
CA LEU A 183 4.79 -3.74 3.97
C LEU A 183 6.22 -3.44 3.49
N GLY A 184 6.53 -2.21 3.07
CA GLY A 184 7.88 -1.83 2.64
C GLY A 184 8.90 -1.93 3.78
N GLY A 185 8.47 -1.68 5.03
CA GLY A 185 9.28 -1.90 6.23
C GLY A 185 9.47 -3.38 6.59
N TYR A 186 8.50 -4.23 6.28
CA TYR A 186 8.58 -5.69 6.43
C TYR A 186 9.58 -6.29 5.41
N VAL A 187 9.46 -5.93 4.14
CA VAL A 187 10.40 -6.34 3.07
C VAL A 187 11.82 -5.90 3.40
N ALA A 188 12.02 -4.61 3.68
CA ALA A 188 13.35 -4.09 3.96
C ALA A 188 14.04 -4.74 5.18
N ARG A 189 13.27 -5.29 6.13
CA ARG A 189 13.83 -6.07 7.25
C ARG A 189 14.27 -7.49 6.84
N GLY A 190 13.52 -8.12 5.93
CA GLY A 190 13.90 -9.41 5.32
C GLY A 190 15.01 -9.33 4.27
N VAL A 191 15.44 -8.12 3.86
CA VAL A 191 16.61 -7.91 3.02
C VAL A 191 17.84 -7.63 3.90
N GLY A 192 18.78 -8.59 3.96
CA GLY A 192 20.04 -8.40 4.69
C GLY A 192 20.97 -7.40 4.01
N VAL A 193 21.80 -6.71 4.80
CA VAL A 193 22.70 -5.63 4.33
C VAL A 193 24.16 -6.02 4.56
N ARG A 194 24.98 -5.86 3.52
CA ARG A 194 26.44 -6.07 3.55
C ARG A 194 27.19 -4.76 3.27
N GLY A 195 28.39 -4.62 3.83
CA GLY A 195 29.30 -3.50 3.58
C GLY A 195 30.60 -3.55 4.40
N GLU A 196 31.53 -2.65 4.13
CA GLU A 196 32.80 -2.57 4.89
C GLU A 196 32.53 -2.14 6.34
N GLY A 197 33.18 -2.81 7.30
CA GLY A 197 32.88 -2.69 8.74
C GLY A 197 31.63 -3.45 9.20
N GLU A 198 30.80 -3.92 8.27
CA GLU A 198 29.67 -4.81 8.51
C GLU A 198 30.07 -6.25 8.18
N LEU A 199 30.83 -6.89 9.08
CA LEU A 199 31.20 -8.32 9.04
C LEU A 199 29.99 -9.28 9.21
N ARG A 200 28.80 -8.86 8.80
CA ARG A 200 27.52 -9.45 9.19
C ARG A 200 26.94 -10.25 8.03
N GLY A 201 27.07 -11.56 8.16
CA GLY A 201 26.47 -12.61 7.34
C GLY A 201 26.42 -13.89 8.21
N PRO A 202 26.29 -15.10 7.63
CA PRO A 202 26.32 -16.34 8.42
C PRO A 202 27.66 -16.50 9.14
N GLY A 203 27.62 -16.52 10.48
CA GLY A 203 28.78 -16.61 11.37
C GLY A 203 28.41 -16.34 12.83
N PRO A 204 29.34 -16.54 13.79
CA PRO A 204 29.08 -16.27 15.20
C PRO A 204 28.70 -14.81 15.43
N GLY A 205 27.81 -14.58 16.40
CA GLY A 205 27.29 -13.25 16.71
C GLY A 205 28.32 -12.29 17.31
N GLU A 206 27.84 -11.15 17.82
CA GLU A 206 28.74 -10.25 18.56
C GLU A 206 28.85 -10.79 19.99
N PRO A 207 30.01 -10.69 20.65
CA PRO A 207 30.18 -11.16 22.02
C PRO A 207 29.05 -10.68 22.93
N GLY A 208 28.37 -11.64 23.57
CA GLY A 208 27.20 -11.36 24.41
C GLY A 208 25.83 -11.59 23.75
N THR A 209 25.74 -11.84 22.43
CA THR A 209 24.49 -12.35 21.80
C THR A 209 24.31 -13.87 21.98
N GLU A 210 25.11 -14.50 22.83
CA GLU A 210 25.14 -15.96 23.06
C GLU A 210 24.08 -16.46 24.07
N LYS A 211 23.35 -15.55 24.74
CA LYS A 211 22.34 -15.90 25.76
C LYS A 211 21.02 -16.42 25.21
N TRP A 212 20.78 -16.29 23.90
CA TRP A 212 19.61 -16.84 23.25
C TRP A 212 19.85 -18.35 23.05
N GLY A 213 19.24 -19.17 23.90
CA GLY A 213 19.43 -20.62 23.92
C GLY A 213 19.11 -21.27 22.58
N LYS A 214 19.67 -22.46 22.33
CA LYS A 214 19.54 -23.21 21.07
C LYS A 214 18.08 -23.60 20.76
N GLY A 215 17.35 -22.69 20.14
CA GLY A 215 16.10 -22.94 19.43
C GLY A 215 16.34 -23.19 17.94
N LYS A 216 15.44 -23.94 17.29
CA LYS A 216 15.32 -24.21 15.84
C LYS A 216 16.54 -24.79 15.10
N GLN A 217 17.66 -25.00 15.81
CA GLN A 217 18.98 -25.26 15.24
C GLN A 217 19.33 -24.37 14.04
N TRP A 218 19.05 -23.06 14.12
CA TRP A 218 19.62 -22.08 13.18
C TRP A 218 21.15 -22.22 13.19
N GLY A 219 21.71 -22.73 12.10
CA GLY A 219 23.04 -23.34 12.08
C GLY A 219 24.17 -22.38 12.42
N ALA A 220 24.78 -22.54 13.60
CA ALA A 220 26.03 -21.91 14.07
C ALA A 220 26.16 -20.37 13.98
N GLY A 221 25.15 -19.64 13.51
CA GLY A 221 25.20 -18.20 13.31
C GLY A 221 23.81 -17.58 13.27
N THR A 222 23.59 -16.60 14.15
CA THR A 222 22.39 -15.75 14.12
C THR A 222 22.55 -14.70 13.01
N ASN A 223 21.83 -14.85 11.90
CA ASN A 223 21.81 -13.87 10.82
C ASN A 223 21.33 -12.51 11.33
N LYS A 224 22.12 -11.45 11.11
CA LYS A 224 21.83 -10.12 11.67
C LYS A 224 21.17 -9.19 10.65
N ARG A 225 19.83 -9.30 10.57
CA ARG A 225 18.83 -8.24 10.30
C ARG A 225 19.10 -7.26 9.15
N GLY A 226 18.16 -7.22 8.19
CA GLY A 226 17.85 -5.97 7.48
C GLY A 226 17.41 -4.86 8.45
N LEU A 227 17.73 -3.60 8.13
CA LEU A 227 17.32 -2.42 8.91
C LEU A 227 17.70 -2.41 10.41
N ALA A 228 18.83 -3.01 10.81
CA ALA A 228 19.23 -3.09 12.22
C ALA A 228 19.54 -1.74 12.92
N LYS A 229 19.86 -0.68 12.16
CA LYS A 229 20.47 0.56 12.67
C LYS A 229 19.65 1.85 12.37
N PRO A 230 18.37 1.95 12.78
CA PRO A 230 17.59 3.16 12.61
C PRO A 230 18.18 4.32 13.42
N ILE A 231 18.04 5.56 12.93
CA ILE A 231 18.38 6.75 13.74
C ILE A 231 17.52 6.77 15.02
N ARG A 232 18.07 7.23 16.13
CA ARG A 232 17.39 7.35 17.43
C ARG A 232 17.54 8.78 17.95
N MET A 233 16.63 9.19 18.84
CA MET A 233 16.87 10.36 19.68
C MET A 233 17.98 9.98 20.65
N ASP A 234 19.04 10.78 20.73
CA ASP A 234 20.15 10.57 21.66
C ASP A 234 19.84 11.24 23.02
N ALA A 235 20.73 11.06 24.00
CA ALA A 235 20.56 11.67 25.32
C ALA A 235 20.55 13.21 25.26
N THR A 236 21.27 13.81 24.30
CA THR A 236 21.31 15.25 24.06
C THR A 236 19.94 15.78 23.66
N LEU A 237 19.33 15.18 22.64
CA LEU A 237 18.02 15.59 22.11
C LEU A 237 16.89 15.29 23.11
N LEU A 238 16.95 14.17 23.83
CA LEU A 238 16.04 13.89 24.94
C LEU A 238 16.14 14.96 26.04
N GLY A 239 17.36 15.36 26.41
CA GLY A 239 17.58 16.47 27.35
C GLY A 239 16.98 17.80 26.86
N LYS A 240 17.03 18.08 25.55
CA LYS A 240 16.40 19.26 24.93
C LYS A 240 14.86 19.18 24.95
N ILE A 241 14.29 18.01 24.69
CA ILE A 241 12.83 17.76 24.80
C ILE A 241 12.36 17.94 26.26
N ASP A 242 13.15 17.49 27.23
CA ASP A 242 12.85 17.69 28.66
C ASP A 242 12.96 19.17 29.07
N ASN A 243 13.92 19.90 28.52
CA ASN A 243 14.13 21.34 28.77
C ASN A 243 13.12 22.26 28.04
N LEU A 244 12.09 21.71 27.38
CA LEU A 244 10.94 22.52 26.94
C LEU A 244 10.17 23.12 28.12
N PHE A 245 10.32 22.54 29.31
CA PHE A 245 9.71 22.94 30.57
C PHE A 245 10.77 22.99 31.68
N GLU A 246 10.48 23.71 32.77
CA GLU A 246 11.39 23.90 33.90
C GLU A 246 10.69 23.61 35.24
N GLY A 247 11.47 23.41 36.30
CA GLY A 247 10.97 23.12 37.65
C GLY A 247 9.92 22.01 37.69
N LYS A 248 8.78 22.26 38.36
CA LYS A 248 7.68 21.29 38.49
C LYS A 248 7.04 20.90 37.15
N GLU A 249 7.04 21.78 36.15
CA GLU A 249 6.51 21.45 34.82
C GLU A 249 7.39 20.39 34.16
N LYS A 250 8.72 20.51 34.31
CA LYS A 250 9.69 19.52 33.84
C LYS A 250 9.52 18.17 34.53
N GLU A 251 9.36 18.15 35.85
CA GLU A 251 9.14 16.92 36.62
C GLU A 251 7.91 16.14 36.11
N VAL A 252 6.81 16.86 35.84
CA VAL A 252 5.56 16.29 35.33
C VAL A 252 5.69 15.86 33.85
N TRP A 253 6.41 16.61 33.04
CA TRP A 253 6.75 16.25 31.66
C TRP A 253 7.63 14.99 31.57
N GLN A 254 8.57 14.82 32.49
CA GLN A 254 9.41 13.61 32.63
C GLN A 254 8.63 12.41 33.20
N ARG A 255 7.60 12.62 34.04
CA ARG A 255 6.68 11.55 34.43
C ARG A 255 5.92 11.02 33.20
N ALA A 256 5.47 11.90 32.31
CA ALA A 256 4.83 11.51 31.06
C ALA A 256 5.78 10.76 30.11
N GLU A 257 7.06 11.15 30.07
CA GLU A 257 8.08 10.37 29.35
C GLU A 257 8.22 8.96 29.92
N LYS A 258 8.28 8.79 31.25
CA LYS A 258 8.42 7.46 31.87
C LYS A 258 7.29 6.52 31.49
N GLU A 259 6.05 7.00 31.35
CA GLU A 259 4.94 6.22 30.81
C GLU A 259 5.14 5.86 29.33
N ALA A 260 5.55 6.84 28.51
CA ALA A 260 5.85 6.61 27.10
C ALA A 260 7.00 5.59 26.91
N GLN A 261 8.06 5.66 27.71
CA GLN A 261 9.20 4.74 27.68
C GLN A 261 8.85 3.35 28.20
N ARG A 262 8.05 3.24 29.28
CA ARG A 262 7.51 1.95 29.78
C ARG A 262 6.78 1.20 28.67
N VAL A 263 5.77 1.85 28.07
CA VAL A 263 4.91 1.24 27.05
C VAL A 263 5.65 1.01 25.73
N ARG A 264 6.47 1.98 25.28
CA ARG A 264 7.26 1.84 24.05
C ARG A 264 8.37 0.80 24.19
N GLY A 265 9.02 0.73 25.34
CA GLY A 265 10.12 -0.18 25.65
C GLY A 265 9.65 -1.63 25.63
N ASP A 266 8.62 -1.96 26.39
CA ASP A 266 8.05 -3.31 26.43
C ASP A 266 7.47 -3.73 25.08
N TRP A 267 6.86 -2.80 24.32
CA TRP A 267 6.45 -3.09 22.94
C TRP A 267 7.63 -3.36 21.99
N GLN A 268 8.78 -2.67 22.13
CA GLN A 268 9.96 -3.05 21.35
C GLN A 268 10.47 -4.43 21.77
N ALA A 269 10.59 -4.68 23.08
CA ALA A 269 11.10 -5.94 23.61
C ALA A 269 10.22 -7.14 23.19
N TRP A 270 8.89 -7.02 23.26
CA TRP A 270 7.95 -8.04 22.81
C TRP A 270 8.06 -8.32 21.31
N LYS A 271 8.15 -7.28 20.47
CA LYS A 271 8.39 -7.47 19.02
C LYS A 271 9.74 -8.10 18.71
N GLU A 272 10.79 -7.72 19.44
CA GLU A 272 12.11 -8.34 19.25
C GLU A 272 12.10 -9.80 19.71
N ASP A 273 11.40 -10.15 20.79
CA ASP A 273 11.23 -11.55 21.20
C ASP A 273 10.47 -12.36 20.12
N ILE A 274 9.38 -11.82 19.56
CA ILE A 274 8.60 -12.46 18.49
C ILE A 274 9.39 -12.68 17.20
N ILE A 275 10.21 -11.71 16.79
CA ILE A 275 10.93 -11.78 15.51
C ILE A 275 12.21 -12.62 15.66
N GLU A 276 12.90 -12.50 16.80
CA GLU A 276 14.29 -12.95 16.93
C GLU A 276 14.43 -14.26 17.72
N ASN A 277 13.38 -14.72 18.42
CA ASN A 277 13.37 -15.98 19.14
C ASN A 277 12.31 -16.94 18.61
N GLU A 278 12.70 -18.20 18.41
CA GLU A 278 11.81 -19.29 17.95
C GLU A 278 10.50 -19.38 18.76
N THR A 279 10.58 -19.23 20.08
CA THR A 279 9.43 -19.38 20.99
C THR A 279 8.74 -18.06 21.33
N GLY A 280 9.09 -16.93 20.72
CA GLY A 280 8.50 -15.62 21.05
C GLY A 280 6.99 -15.54 20.73
N LEU A 281 6.58 -16.12 19.59
CA LEU A 281 5.17 -16.25 19.24
C LEU A 281 4.43 -17.28 20.10
N GLU A 282 5.06 -18.42 20.39
CA GLU A 282 4.50 -19.45 21.29
C GLU A 282 4.26 -18.91 22.70
N LYS A 283 5.24 -18.21 23.28
CA LYS A 283 5.07 -17.48 24.55
C LYS A 283 3.88 -16.53 24.49
N THR A 284 3.70 -15.80 23.40
CA THR A 284 2.57 -14.87 23.23
C THR A 284 1.24 -15.61 23.18
N LEU A 285 1.16 -16.73 22.45
CA LEU A 285 -0.01 -17.60 22.39
C LEU A 285 -0.37 -18.17 23.76
N ASN A 286 0.60 -18.66 24.53
CA ASN A 286 0.39 -19.21 25.87
C ASN A 286 -0.15 -18.19 26.89
N HIS A 287 0.00 -16.88 26.64
CA HIS A 287 -0.62 -15.83 27.47
C HIS A 287 -2.05 -15.46 27.03
N LEU A 288 -2.55 -15.99 25.90
CA LEU A 288 -3.94 -15.80 25.50
C LEU A 288 -4.93 -16.61 26.33
N ASP A 289 -4.50 -17.60 27.13
CA ASP A 289 -5.36 -18.29 28.10
C ASP A 289 -5.84 -17.37 29.25
N ILE A 290 -5.22 -16.20 29.42
CA ILE A 290 -5.54 -15.24 30.49
C ILE A 290 -6.71 -14.34 30.03
N ALA A 291 -7.95 -14.77 30.29
CA ALA A 291 -9.18 -14.09 29.83
C ALA A 291 -9.23 -12.55 30.06
N ASN A 292 -8.65 -12.03 31.14
CA ASN A 292 -8.66 -10.61 31.47
C ASN A 292 -7.27 -9.98 31.26
N MET A 293 -7.19 -8.96 30.41
CA MET A 293 -5.95 -8.25 30.08
C MET A 293 -5.23 -7.68 31.31
N LYS A 294 -5.97 -7.31 32.37
CA LYS A 294 -5.40 -6.80 33.62
C LYS A 294 -4.58 -7.85 34.38
N ASN A 295 -4.77 -9.13 34.09
CA ASN A 295 -4.04 -10.24 34.69
C ASN A 295 -2.81 -10.66 33.86
N LEU A 296 -2.60 -10.10 32.66
CA LEU A 296 -1.39 -10.33 31.88
C LEU A 296 -0.14 -9.87 32.64
N PRO A 297 1.03 -10.51 32.43
CA PRO A 297 2.30 -10.03 32.96
C PRO A 297 2.61 -8.61 32.47
N GLY A 298 3.40 -7.86 33.26
CA GLY A 298 3.65 -6.42 33.02
C GLY A 298 4.01 -6.07 31.58
N GLY A 299 5.00 -6.76 30.99
CA GLY A 299 5.43 -6.50 29.61
C GLY A 299 4.33 -6.72 28.56
N PHE A 300 3.54 -7.78 28.68
CA PHE A 300 2.40 -8.03 27.78
C PHE A 300 1.27 -7.01 27.98
N ARG A 301 0.99 -6.62 29.23
CA ARG A 301 0.00 -5.58 29.54
C ARG A 301 0.40 -4.22 28.95
N ASN A 302 1.68 -3.88 29.06
CA ASN A 302 2.25 -2.66 28.48
C ASN A 302 2.29 -2.73 26.94
N ALA A 303 2.52 -3.90 26.35
CA ALA A 303 2.37 -4.12 24.91
C ALA A 303 0.91 -3.97 24.44
N THR A 304 -0.08 -4.42 25.22
CA THR A 304 -1.51 -4.18 24.90
C THR A 304 -1.87 -2.69 24.99
N GLU A 305 -1.32 -1.95 25.96
CA GLU A 305 -1.48 -0.51 26.09
C GLU A 305 -0.90 0.24 24.86
N TYR A 306 0.25 -0.22 24.34
CA TYR A 306 0.77 0.28 23.06
C TYR A 306 -0.19 0.00 21.90
N ALA A 307 -0.68 -1.25 21.78
CA ALA A 307 -1.56 -1.66 20.69
C ALA A 307 -2.87 -0.86 20.68
N ARG A 308 -3.45 -0.60 21.86
CA ARG A 308 -4.59 0.30 22.07
C ARG A 308 -4.31 1.71 21.54
N ASN A 309 -3.20 2.32 21.98
CA ASN A 309 -2.85 3.68 21.60
C ASN A 309 -2.60 3.79 20.09
N PHE A 310 -1.94 2.79 19.49
CA PHE A 310 -1.75 2.70 18.02
C PHE A 310 -3.07 2.55 17.26
N ALA A 311 -3.98 1.68 17.72
CA ALA A 311 -5.30 1.53 17.12
C ALA A 311 -6.11 2.83 17.20
N ALA A 312 -6.08 3.53 18.34
CA ALA A 312 -6.70 4.83 18.51
C ALA A 312 -6.14 5.87 17.52
N SER A 313 -4.81 5.95 17.34
CA SER A 313 -4.20 6.85 16.34
C SER A 313 -4.63 6.52 14.91
N LEU A 314 -4.72 5.24 14.55
CA LEU A 314 -5.16 4.81 13.22
C LEU A 314 -6.63 5.16 12.97
N ILE A 315 -7.52 4.88 13.93
CA ILE A 315 -8.94 5.22 13.83
C ILE A 315 -9.11 6.74 13.74
N TYR A 316 -8.44 7.51 14.61
CA TYR A 316 -8.47 8.98 14.60
C TYR A 316 -7.99 9.55 13.25
N TYR A 317 -6.91 9.03 12.68
CA TYR A 317 -6.49 9.42 11.33
C TYR A 317 -7.55 9.08 10.28
N LEU A 318 -8.12 7.87 10.32
CA LEU A 318 -9.08 7.41 9.30
C LEU A 318 -10.45 8.11 9.37
N VAL A 319 -10.92 8.58 10.54
CA VAL A 319 -12.28 9.15 10.68
C VAL A 319 -12.32 10.56 11.28
N VAL A 320 -11.19 11.17 11.65
CA VAL A 320 -11.13 12.55 12.18
C VAL A 320 -10.21 13.48 11.39
N SER A 321 -8.92 13.14 11.25
CA SER A 321 -7.88 14.10 10.83
C SER A 321 -7.28 13.85 9.45
N GLY A 322 -7.33 12.62 8.94
CA GLY A 322 -6.71 12.25 7.67
C GLY A 322 -7.47 12.72 6.42
N PRO A 323 -6.80 12.82 5.26
CA PRO A 323 -7.43 13.28 4.01
C PRO A 323 -8.58 12.36 3.55
N GLY A 324 -9.82 12.79 3.75
CA GLY A 324 -11.02 12.01 3.45
C GLY A 324 -11.72 11.38 4.65
N ALA A 325 -11.35 11.77 5.88
CA ALA A 325 -11.97 11.31 7.12
C ALA A 325 -13.51 11.26 7.07
N ASP A 326 -14.17 12.27 6.50
CA ASP A 326 -15.64 12.33 6.41
C ASP A 326 -16.24 11.29 5.45
N GLU A 327 -15.54 10.95 4.36
CA GLU A 327 -15.98 9.90 3.41
C GLU A 327 -15.90 8.53 4.08
N ILE A 328 -14.77 8.23 4.73
CA ILE A 328 -14.55 6.97 5.47
C ILE A 328 -15.55 6.87 6.64
N PHE A 329 -15.76 7.95 7.39
CA PHE A 329 -16.75 8.00 8.45
C PHE A 329 -18.18 7.74 7.94
N ASN A 330 -18.57 8.38 6.85
CA ASN A 330 -19.90 8.19 6.26
C ASN A 330 -20.08 6.76 5.72
N ILE A 331 -19.04 6.13 5.18
CA ILE A 331 -19.04 4.71 4.81
C ILE A 331 -19.28 3.83 6.06
N SER A 332 -18.47 3.99 7.11
CA SER A 332 -18.60 3.22 8.36
C SER A 332 -19.98 3.38 9.00
N LYS A 333 -20.48 4.62 9.06
CA LYS A 333 -21.82 4.95 9.56
C LYS A 333 -22.93 4.33 8.70
N THR A 334 -22.81 4.36 7.38
CA THR A 334 -23.80 3.77 6.46
C THR A 334 -23.86 2.25 6.59
N ILE A 335 -22.70 1.60 6.72
CA ILE A 335 -22.64 0.15 6.99
C ILE A 335 -23.31 -0.18 8.32
N HIS A 336 -22.97 0.53 9.40
CA HIS A 336 -23.55 0.31 10.73
C HIS A 336 -25.08 0.52 10.75
N LEU A 337 -25.60 1.57 10.10
CA LEU A 337 -27.03 1.86 10.07
C LEU A 337 -27.84 0.86 9.23
N LEU A 338 -27.25 0.26 8.19
CA LEU A 338 -27.93 -0.68 7.31
C LEU A 338 -27.78 -2.15 7.74
N PHE A 339 -26.79 -2.47 8.57
CA PHE A 339 -26.51 -3.85 8.97
C PHE A 339 -27.50 -4.34 10.04
N PRO A 340 -28.26 -5.43 9.81
CA PRO A 340 -29.27 -5.92 10.74
C PRO A 340 -28.63 -6.79 11.84
N TYR A 341 -27.93 -6.14 12.78
CA TYR A 341 -27.18 -6.80 13.86
C TYR A 341 -27.99 -7.83 14.64
N TRP A 342 -29.27 -7.57 14.95
CA TRP A 342 -30.12 -8.55 15.65
C TRP A 342 -30.24 -9.86 14.87
N GLY A 343 -30.66 -9.81 13.60
CA GLY A 343 -30.81 -11.00 12.77
C GLY A 343 -29.48 -11.72 12.51
N ALA A 344 -28.39 -10.96 12.34
CA ALA A 344 -27.05 -11.54 12.25
C ALA A 344 -26.63 -12.26 13.53
N LYS A 345 -26.91 -11.70 14.72
CA LYS A 345 -26.65 -12.35 16.02
C LYS A 345 -27.44 -13.64 16.20
N GLU A 346 -28.73 -13.67 15.82
CA GLU A 346 -29.51 -14.92 15.86
C GLU A 346 -28.92 -16.01 14.95
N LEU A 347 -28.49 -15.64 13.73
CA LEU A 347 -27.86 -16.57 12.81
C LEU A 347 -26.51 -17.09 13.33
N LEU A 348 -25.72 -16.25 14.01
CA LEU A 348 -24.45 -16.64 14.63
C LEU A 348 -24.61 -17.53 15.88
N ARG A 349 -25.81 -17.66 16.45
CA ARG A 349 -26.10 -18.65 17.52
C ARG A 349 -26.39 -20.05 16.98
N VAL A 350 -26.48 -20.23 15.66
CA VAL A 350 -26.80 -21.54 15.05
C VAL A 350 -25.59 -22.46 15.16
N ALA A 351 -25.67 -23.44 16.06
CA ALA A 351 -24.60 -24.40 16.37
C ALA A 351 -24.04 -25.21 15.18
N ASN A 352 -24.79 -25.29 14.07
CA ASN A 352 -24.30 -25.90 12.83
C ASN A 352 -23.70 -24.83 11.91
N ALA A 353 -22.38 -24.82 11.78
CA ALA A 353 -21.63 -23.84 10.98
C ALA A 353 -22.12 -23.71 9.52
N GLN A 354 -22.51 -24.81 8.87
CA GLN A 354 -23.04 -24.77 7.49
C GLN A 354 -24.38 -24.02 7.42
N LYS A 355 -25.28 -24.25 8.39
CA LYS A 355 -26.56 -23.51 8.50
C LYS A 355 -26.33 -22.04 8.87
N MET A 356 -25.41 -21.76 9.79
CA MET A 356 -25.00 -20.40 10.15
C MET A 356 -24.50 -19.63 8.92
N ILE A 357 -23.52 -20.17 8.19
CA ILE A 357 -22.94 -19.55 6.99
C ILE A 357 -23.99 -19.39 5.90
N ALA A 358 -24.84 -20.39 5.65
CA ALA A 358 -25.94 -20.29 4.70
C ALA A 358 -26.94 -19.19 5.07
N GLY A 359 -27.24 -19.03 6.37
CA GLY A 359 -28.08 -17.95 6.90
C GLY A 359 -27.46 -16.56 6.71
N ILE A 360 -26.19 -16.39 7.08
CA ILE A 360 -25.46 -15.11 6.89
C ILE A 360 -25.33 -14.76 5.40
N LEU A 361 -25.08 -15.74 4.53
CA LEU A 361 -25.11 -15.53 3.07
C LEU A 361 -26.51 -15.17 2.57
N GLY A 362 -27.57 -15.77 3.12
CA GLY A 362 -28.94 -15.37 2.86
C GLY A 362 -29.18 -13.90 3.24
N LEU A 363 -28.79 -13.51 4.46
CA LEU A 363 -28.91 -12.14 4.97
C LEU A 363 -28.21 -11.10 4.06
N LEU A 364 -27.01 -11.42 3.58
CA LEU A 364 -26.18 -10.53 2.76
C LEU A 364 -26.57 -10.52 1.27
N LEU A 365 -26.91 -11.68 0.70
CA LEU A 365 -26.97 -11.90 -0.75
C LEU A 365 -28.36 -12.25 -1.30
N ALA A 366 -29.35 -12.59 -0.46
CA ALA A 366 -30.70 -12.90 -0.96
C ALA A 366 -31.36 -11.69 -1.62
N ARG A 367 -32.16 -11.96 -2.66
CA ARG A 367 -32.92 -10.97 -3.43
C ARG A 367 -34.43 -11.24 -3.30
N PRO A 368 -35.07 -10.89 -2.16
CA PRO A 368 -36.48 -11.19 -1.93
C PRO A 368 -37.35 -10.47 -2.96
N LEU A 369 -38.22 -11.21 -3.64
CA LEU A 369 -39.10 -10.69 -4.72
C LEU A 369 -38.33 -9.91 -5.82
N GLY A 370 -37.07 -10.28 -6.08
CA GLY A 370 -36.21 -9.60 -7.06
C GLY A 370 -35.54 -8.32 -6.57
N ALA A 371 -35.80 -7.87 -5.34
CA ALA A 371 -35.18 -6.68 -4.77
C ALA A 371 -33.65 -6.82 -4.64
N PRO A 372 -32.87 -5.72 -4.69
CA PRO A 372 -31.42 -5.77 -4.46
C PRO A 372 -31.07 -6.35 -3.08
N SER A 373 -29.99 -7.15 -3.01
CA SER A 373 -29.56 -7.75 -1.75
C SER A 373 -29.08 -6.70 -0.74
N LEU A 374 -28.90 -7.09 0.53
CA LEU A 374 -28.34 -6.18 1.54
C LEU A 374 -26.97 -5.63 1.12
N LEU A 375 -26.08 -6.49 0.61
CA LEU A 375 -24.78 -6.06 0.07
C LEU A 375 -24.95 -5.02 -1.05
N GLN A 376 -25.84 -5.27 -2.01
CA GLN A 376 -26.09 -4.32 -3.10
C GLN A 376 -26.70 -3.01 -2.60
N ARG A 377 -27.58 -3.04 -1.59
CA ARG A 377 -28.16 -1.83 -0.98
C ARG A 377 -27.10 -0.99 -0.26
N ILE A 378 -26.21 -1.63 0.50
CA ILE A 378 -25.08 -0.95 1.17
C ILE A 378 -24.15 -0.31 0.13
N LEU A 379 -23.72 -1.08 -0.88
CA LEU A 379 -22.85 -0.56 -1.95
C LEU A 379 -23.53 0.54 -2.77
N SER A 380 -24.84 0.43 -3.04
CA SER A 380 -25.62 1.46 -3.75
C SER A 380 -25.81 2.73 -2.92
N ALA A 381 -25.95 2.62 -1.60
CA ALA A 381 -26.04 3.78 -0.70
C ALA A 381 -24.72 4.55 -0.68
N ILE A 382 -23.60 3.84 -0.55
CA ILE A 382 -22.24 4.41 -0.53
C ILE A 382 -21.86 5.02 -1.89
N ILE A 383 -22.03 4.26 -2.98
CA ILE A 383 -21.50 4.64 -4.31
C ILE A 383 -22.51 5.49 -5.10
N GLY A 384 -23.81 5.17 -5.00
CA GLY A 384 -24.86 5.75 -5.85
C GLY A 384 -25.40 7.10 -5.37
N GLY A 385 -25.38 7.36 -4.05
CA GLY A 385 -25.79 8.65 -3.49
C GLY A 385 -24.91 9.80 -3.98
N ASP A 386 -23.59 9.60 -3.87
CA ASP A 386 -22.56 10.53 -4.35
C ASP A 386 -22.70 10.87 -5.83
N ALA A 387 -22.98 9.88 -6.70
CA ALA A 387 -23.03 10.08 -8.14
C ALA A 387 -24.11 11.09 -8.56
N LYS A 388 -25.27 11.08 -7.90
CA LYS A 388 -26.34 12.08 -8.09
C LYS A 388 -25.99 13.43 -7.45
N GLY A 389 -25.30 13.39 -6.31
CA GLY A 389 -24.79 14.59 -5.63
C GLY A 389 -23.82 15.38 -6.51
N MET A 390 -22.79 14.72 -7.06
CA MET A 390 -21.76 15.35 -7.88
C MET A 390 -22.33 16.04 -9.13
N GLU A 391 -23.34 15.45 -9.77
CA GLU A 391 -23.99 16.07 -10.94
C GLU A 391 -24.52 17.46 -10.61
N LYS A 392 -25.42 17.53 -9.63
CA LYS A 392 -26.09 18.77 -9.21
C LYS A 392 -25.15 19.75 -8.53
N ASN A 393 -24.23 19.25 -7.71
CA ASN A 393 -23.44 20.08 -6.80
C ASN A 393 -22.14 20.58 -7.42
N LEU A 394 -21.57 19.89 -8.41
CA LEU A 394 -20.24 20.18 -8.97
C LEU A 394 -20.27 20.30 -10.49
N ILE A 395 -20.81 19.30 -11.19
CA ILE A 395 -20.73 19.19 -12.66
C ILE A 395 -21.58 20.26 -13.36
N THR A 396 -22.86 20.43 -12.99
CA THR A 396 -23.72 21.46 -13.60
C THR A 396 -23.20 22.89 -13.36
N PRO A 397 -22.78 23.28 -12.14
CA PRO A 397 -22.17 24.60 -11.91
C PRO A 397 -20.83 24.80 -12.66
N LEU A 398 -19.97 23.78 -12.75
CA LEU A 398 -18.73 23.85 -13.54
C LEU A 398 -19.02 24.04 -15.03
N ARG A 399 -19.98 23.29 -15.60
CA ARG A 399 -20.40 23.42 -17.01
C ARG A 399 -20.83 24.86 -17.33
N LYS A 400 -21.67 25.46 -16.46
CA LYS A 400 -22.10 26.87 -16.54
C LYS A 400 -20.93 27.86 -16.42
N ALA A 401 -19.94 27.58 -15.58
CA ALA A 401 -18.81 28.48 -15.30
C ALA A 401 -17.64 28.37 -16.30
N ILE A 402 -17.62 27.32 -17.14
CA ILE A 402 -16.70 27.17 -18.29
C ILE A 402 -17.30 27.87 -19.53
N ASN A 403 -18.60 27.70 -19.76
CA ASN A 403 -19.35 28.35 -20.85
C ASN A 403 -18.72 28.21 -22.25
N ASN A 404 -18.06 27.08 -22.52
CA ASN A 404 -17.44 26.75 -23.81
C ASN A 404 -17.90 25.35 -24.27
N PRO A 405 -18.86 25.27 -25.21
CA PRO A 405 -19.40 23.99 -25.67
C PRO A 405 -18.34 23.03 -26.20
N ASN A 406 -17.34 23.51 -26.96
CA ASN A 406 -16.31 22.69 -27.57
C ASN A 406 -15.45 21.97 -26.51
N ILE A 407 -15.04 22.68 -25.46
CA ILE A 407 -14.29 22.09 -24.33
C ILE A 407 -15.15 21.05 -23.60
N ILE A 408 -16.42 21.38 -23.33
CA ILE A 408 -17.34 20.50 -22.60
C ILE A 408 -17.59 19.22 -23.42
N GLN A 409 -17.81 19.34 -24.73
CA GLN A 409 -18.04 18.21 -25.63
C GLN A 409 -16.79 17.35 -25.79
N ALA A 410 -15.60 17.95 -25.94
CA ALA A 410 -14.33 17.21 -26.00
C ALA A 410 -14.10 16.35 -24.75
N ILE A 411 -14.35 16.92 -23.56
CA ILE A 411 -14.24 16.21 -22.29
C ILE A 411 -15.32 15.13 -22.16
N ASP A 412 -16.59 15.46 -22.45
CA ASP A 412 -17.69 14.50 -22.39
C ASP A 412 -17.45 13.31 -23.33
N ASN A 413 -16.98 13.56 -24.55
CA ASN A 413 -16.66 12.55 -25.56
C ASN A 413 -15.54 11.62 -25.07
N TYR A 414 -14.40 12.18 -24.65
CA TYR A 414 -13.31 11.39 -24.05
C TYR A 414 -13.82 10.54 -22.89
N VAL A 415 -14.59 11.10 -21.95
CA VAL A 415 -15.04 10.37 -20.75
C VAL A 415 -15.98 9.21 -21.10
N LYS A 416 -16.79 9.33 -22.16
CA LYS A 416 -17.70 8.29 -22.66
C LYS A 416 -17.01 7.24 -23.53
N GLN A 417 -16.23 7.67 -24.52
CA GLN A 417 -15.67 6.85 -25.58
C GLN A 417 -14.34 6.20 -25.19
N SER A 418 -13.62 6.79 -24.21
CA SER A 418 -12.30 6.30 -23.81
C SER A 418 -12.33 4.89 -23.23
N ASN A 419 -11.90 3.96 -24.08
CA ASN A 419 -11.41 2.67 -23.66
C ASN A 419 -10.00 2.82 -23.04
N ARG A 420 -9.51 1.71 -22.48
CA ARG A 420 -8.22 1.66 -21.78
C ARG A 420 -7.03 2.04 -22.67
N ILE A 421 -7.06 1.68 -23.96
CA ILE A 421 -5.98 1.95 -24.92
C ILE A 421 -5.93 3.45 -25.21
N GLU A 422 -7.09 4.09 -25.44
CA GLU A 422 -7.15 5.54 -25.64
C GLU A 422 -6.60 6.29 -24.41
N SER A 423 -7.11 5.98 -23.21
CA SER A 423 -6.68 6.65 -21.97
C SER A 423 -5.20 6.42 -21.64
N ARG A 424 -4.64 5.27 -22.01
CA ARG A 424 -3.18 5.05 -21.94
C ARG A 424 -2.44 5.91 -22.95
N SER A 425 -2.90 5.96 -24.21
CA SER A 425 -2.23 6.72 -25.26
C SER A 425 -2.25 8.23 -25.00
N VAL A 426 -3.32 8.77 -24.41
CA VAL A 426 -3.41 10.16 -23.94
C VAL A 426 -2.37 10.46 -22.86
N ARG A 427 -2.21 9.56 -21.87
CA ARG A 427 -1.19 9.73 -20.81
C ARG A 427 0.24 9.67 -21.36
N LEU A 428 0.55 8.70 -22.21
CA LEU A 428 1.87 8.61 -22.86
C LEU A 428 2.18 9.83 -23.74
N GLU A 429 1.18 10.39 -24.41
CA GLU A 429 1.35 11.62 -25.19
C GLU A 429 1.52 12.86 -24.27
N SER A 430 0.81 12.91 -23.14
CA SER A 430 0.98 13.94 -22.10
C SER A 430 2.42 13.94 -21.56
N GLU A 431 2.90 12.77 -21.14
CA GLU A 431 4.29 12.53 -20.69
C GLU A 431 5.31 12.92 -21.79
N LYS A 432 5.18 12.39 -23.01
CA LYS A 432 6.14 12.62 -24.10
C LYS A 432 6.14 14.06 -24.61
N SER A 433 4.97 14.69 -24.70
CA SER A 433 4.85 16.07 -25.20
C SER A 433 5.12 17.11 -24.12
N GLY A 434 5.11 16.71 -22.84
CA GLY A 434 5.12 17.61 -21.69
C GLY A 434 3.87 18.47 -21.64
N ASN A 435 2.71 18.01 -22.10
CA ASN A 435 1.45 18.76 -21.99
C ASN A 435 0.56 18.12 -20.93
N ASP A 436 -0.35 18.92 -20.37
CA ASP A 436 -1.37 18.45 -19.46
C ASP A 436 -2.29 17.41 -20.16
N VAL A 437 -2.76 16.42 -19.42
CA VAL A 437 -3.71 15.42 -19.92
C VAL A 437 -4.95 16.09 -20.56
N LEU A 438 -5.46 17.17 -19.97
CA LEU A 438 -6.57 17.93 -20.55
C LEU A 438 -6.20 18.54 -21.91
N ALA A 439 -4.99 19.11 -22.04
CA ALA A 439 -4.56 19.71 -23.29
C ALA A 439 -4.43 18.67 -24.40
N VAL A 440 -3.93 17.47 -24.09
CA VAL A 440 -3.88 16.34 -25.05
C VAL A 440 -5.27 15.92 -25.50
N ILE A 441 -6.24 15.81 -24.56
CA ILE A 441 -7.64 15.50 -24.90
C ILE A 441 -8.22 16.55 -25.86
N LEU A 442 -8.03 17.84 -25.56
CA LEU A 442 -8.54 18.94 -26.40
C LEU A 442 -7.89 18.99 -27.78
N LEU A 443 -6.58 18.71 -27.87
CA LEU A 443 -5.82 18.66 -29.12
C LEU A 443 -6.26 17.50 -30.01
N ARG A 444 -6.42 16.29 -29.45
CA ARG A 444 -6.88 15.10 -30.18
C ARG A 444 -8.30 15.26 -30.72
N ASN A 445 -9.19 15.85 -29.93
CA ASN A 445 -10.56 16.12 -30.35
C ASN A 445 -10.66 17.27 -31.37
N GLN A 446 -9.58 18.02 -31.62
CA GLN A 446 -9.53 19.17 -32.55
C GLN A 446 -10.58 20.26 -32.25
N SER A 447 -11.06 20.28 -31.01
CA SER A 447 -12.15 21.13 -30.50
C SER A 447 -11.88 22.64 -30.55
N LEU A 448 -10.61 23.02 -30.57
CA LEU A 448 -10.10 24.39 -30.53
C LEU A 448 -8.79 24.46 -31.31
N SER A 449 -8.36 25.68 -31.67
CA SER A 449 -7.03 25.86 -32.25
C SER A 449 -5.94 25.40 -31.26
N LYS A 450 -4.88 24.79 -31.80
CA LYS A 450 -3.71 24.35 -31.04
C LYS A 450 -3.13 25.47 -30.18
N ASP A 451 -3.04 26.68 -30.73
CA ASP A 451 -2.45 27.82 -30.05
C ASP A 451 -3.34 28.28 -28.88
N SER A 452 -4.67 28.29 -29.04
CA SER A 452 -5.61 28.58 -27.95
C SER A 452 -5.52 27.58 -26.80
N ILE A 453 -5.34 26.28 -27.10
CA ILE A 453 -5.20 25.24 -26.07
C ILE A 453 -3.88 25.41 -25.30
N LEU A 454 -2.78 25.62 -26.02
CA LEU A 454 -1.46 25.82 -25.42
C LEU A 454 -1.37 27.14 -24.64
N GLU A 455 -2.10 28.18 -25.06
CA GLU A 455 -2.19 29.44 -24.34
C GLU A 455 -2.97 29.30 -23.02
N MET A 456 -4.11 28.58 -23.03
CA MET A 456 -4.83 28.25 -21.80
C MET A 456 -3.98 27.42 -20.83
N GLN A 457 -3.21 26.45 -21.34
CA GLN A 457 -2.26 25.68 -20.53
C GLN A 457 -1.16 26.60 -19.94
N ARG A 458 -0.53 27.46 -20.75
CA ARG A 458 0.47 28.45 -20.30
C ARG A 458 -0.07 29.30 -19.15
N ALA A 459 -1.25 29.88 -19.34
CA ALA A 459 -1.91 30.73 -18.36
C ALA A 459 -2.15 29.99 -17.03
N TYR A 460 -2.65 28.76 -17.09
CA TYR A 460 -2.86 27.91 -15.90
C TYR A 460 -1.54 27.61 -15.17
N VAL A 461 -0.50 27.19 -15.90
CA VAL A 461 0.81 26.81 -15.35
C VAL A 461 1.48 27.95 -14.61
N ASN A 462 1.38 29.16 -15.16
CA ASN A 462 1.93 30.39 -14.58
C ASN A 462 1.03 30.99 -13.47
N SER A 463 -0.07 30.33 -13.11
CA SER A 463 -1.00 30.82 -12.08
C SER A 463 -0.94 30.00 -10.78
N PRO A 464 -1.38 30.57 -9.63
CA PRO A 464 -1.53 29.83 -8.37
C PRO A 464 -2.45 28.59 -8.47
N LEU A 465 -3.34 28.54 -9.47
CA LEU A 465 -4.24 27.41 -9.69
C LEU A 465 -3.51 26.12 -10.05
N ARG A 466 -2.27 26.19 -10.57
CA ARG A 466 -1.46 24.97 -10.76
C ARG A 466 -1.22 24.28 -9.42
N ALA A 467 -1.01 25.02 -8.34
CA ALA A 467 -0.68 24.48 -7.02
C ALA A 467 -1.91 24.13 -6.16
N ASP A 468 -3.04 24.82 -6.34
CA ASP A 468 -4.31 24.49 -5.69
C ASP A 468 -5.47 24.56 -6.69
N LEU A 469 -5.67 23.45 -7.41
CA LEU A 469 -6.69 23.35 -8.45
C LEU A 469 -8.12 23.55 -7.89
N ASP A 470 -8.34 23.19 -6.63
CA ASP A 470 -9.65 23.31 -5.97
C ASP A 470 -10.02 24.78 -5.72
N ALA A 471 -9.07 25.71 -5.79
CA ALA A 471 -9.34 27.15 -5.75
C ALA A 471 -10.05 27.69 -7.00
N ALA A 472 -10.18 26.90 -8.07
CA ALA A 472 -10.97 27.24 -9.25
C ALA A 472 -12.47 26.92 -9.15
N TYR A 473 -12.93 26.21 -8.11
CA TYR A 473 -14.34 25.83 -7.95
C TYR A 473 -15.26 27.07 -7.87
N PRO A 474 -16.30 27.16 -8.74
CA PRO A 474 -17.28 28.24 -8.68
C PRO A 474 -17.98 28.38 -7.33
N MET A 475 -18.49 29.59 -7.01
CA MET A 475 -19.28 29.81 -5.79
C MET A 475 -20.56 28.95 -5.77
N ASP A 476 -21.21 28.77 -6.92
CA ASP A 476 -22.39 27.90 -7.11
C ASP A 476 -22.12 26.41 -6.79
N CYS A 477 -20.86 25.96 -6.70
CA CYS A 477 -20.54 24.57 -6.33
C CYS A 477 -20.81 24.30 -4.84
N LYS A 478 -21.49 23.20 -4.52
CA LYS A 478 -21.73 22.78 -3.13
C LYS A 478 -20.63 21.83 -2.66
N LEU A 479 -19.61 22.43 -2.05
CA LEU A 479 -18.49 21.74 -1.38
C LEU A 479 -18.81 21.50 0.10
N THR A 480 -18.16 20.52 0.73
CA THR A 480 -18.25 20.30 2.18
C THR A 480 -17.53 21.43 2.93
N GLU A 481 -17.93 21.69 4.18
CA GLU A 481 -17.24 22.63 5.06
C GLU A 481 -15.75 22.27 5.17
N GLY A 482 -14.86 23.26 5.08
CA GLY A 482 -13.40 23.07 5.03
C GLY A 482 -12.82 22.64 3.68
N GLN A 483 -13.62 22.22 2.69
CA GLN A 483 -13.14 21.91 1.33
C GLN A 483 -13.06 23.15 0.42
N ARG A 484 -13.85 24.20 0.70
CA ARG A 484 -13.80 25.44 -0.10
C ARG A 484 -12.48 26.18 0.16
N ARG A 485 -11.67 26.32 -0.88
CA ARG A 485 -10.45 27.14 -0.88
C ARG A 485 -10.78 28.64 -1.02
N PRO A 486 -9.92 29.54 -0.49
CA PRO A 486 -9.98 30.95 -0.84
C PRO A 486 -9.85 31.14 -2.36
N ALA A 487 -10.58 32.10 -2.92
CA ALA A 487 -10.43 32.44 -4.33
C ALA A 487 -9.01 33.03 -4.56
N PRO A 488 -8.28 32.58 -5.59
CA PRO A 488 -6.94 33.07 -5.86
C PRO A 488 -7.00 34.52 -6.36
N GLN A 489 -6.02 35.34 -5.96
CA GLN A 489 -5.81 36.65 -6.56
C GLN A 489 -5.22 36.45 -7.96
N LEU A 490 -6.06 36.59 -8.98
CA LEU A 490 -5.68 36.49 -10.39
C LEU A 490 -5.84 37.85 -11.05
N SER A 491 -4.76 38.34 -11.65
CA SER A 491 -4.67 39.66 -12.29
C SER A 491 -3.83 39.57 -13.56
N GLY A 492 -4.10 40.45 -14.53
CA GLY A 492 -3.44 40.45 -15.84
C GLY A 492 -4.22 39.69 -16.91
N GLN A 493 -3.68 39.68 -18.13
CA GLN A 493 -4.39 39.20 -19.34
C GLN A 493 -4.71 37.69 -19.28
N ASP A 494 -3.82 36.87 -18.68
CA ASP A 494 -3.96 35.41 -18.62
C ASP A 494 -5.01 34.90 -17.61
N ALA A 495 -5.57 35.77 -16.75
CA ALA A 495 -6.43 35.35 -15.62
C ALA A 495 -7.67 34.53 -16.04
N ASN A 496 -8.35 34.92 -17.12
CA ASN A 496 -9.53 34.20 -17.61
C ASN A 496 -9.17 32.86 -18.28
N LEU A 497 -8.03 32.81 -18.96
CA LEU A 497 -7.51 31.60 -19.61
C LEU A 497 -7.13 30.55 -18.57
N ALA A 498 -6.42 30.97 -17.51
CA ALA A 498 -6.06 30.13 -16.37
C ALA A 498 -7.29 29.54 -15.66
N LEU A 499 -8.30 30.37 -15.38
CA LEU A 499 -9.57 29.93 -14.78
C LEU A 499 -10.35 28.97 -15.69
N THR A 500 -10.39 29.22 -16.99
CA THR A 500 -11.09 28.36 -17.96
C THR A 500 -10.44 26.98 -17.99
N PHE A 501 -9.12 26.91 -18.07
CA PHE A 501 -8.38 25.65 -18.07
C PHE A 501 -8.53 24.89 -16.74
N ALA A 502 -8.36 25.57 -15.60
CA ALA A 502 -8.50 24.97 -14.28
C ALA A 502 -9.92 24.43 -14.02
N ARG A 503 -10.95 25.19 -14.37
CA ARG A 503 -12.36 24.72 -14.28
C ARG A 503 -12.60 23.54 -15.20
N SER A 504 -11.96 23.51 -16.37
CA SER A 504 -12.05 22.38 -17.31
C SER A 504 -11.36 21.12 -16.76
N LYS A 505 -10.22 21.25 -16.06
CA LYS A 505 -9.61 20.13 -15.32
C LYS A 505 -10.52 19.65 -14.18
N LEU A 506 -11.11 20.57 -13.42
CA LEU A 506 -12.11 20.21 -12.39
C LEU A 506 -13.35 19.54 -12.99
N TYR A 507 -13.79 19.95 -14.18
CA TYR A 507 -14.90 19.34 -14.89
C TYR A 507 -14.54 17.90 -15.28
N LEU A 508 -13.44 17.68 -16.00
CA LEU A 508 -12.86 16.37 -16.35
C LEU A 508 -12.77 15.45 -15.12
N ARG A 509 -12.13 15.92 -14.03
CA ARG A 509 -12.04 15.22 -12.75
C ARG A 509 -13.41 14.74 -12.24
N ASN A 510 -14.41 15.62 -12.21
CA ASN A 510 -15.71 15.30 -11.62
C ASN A 510 -16.57 14.38 -12.51
N VAL A 511 -16.52 14.52 -13.83
CA VAL A 511 -17.20 13.58 -14.74
C VAL A 511 -16.54 12.19 -14.73
N LEU A 512 -15.21 12.11 -14.66
CA LEU A 512 -14.49 10.84 -14.45
C LEU A 512 -14.85 10.21 -13.10
N LYS A 513 -14.91 10.99 -12.01
CA LYS A 513 -15.35 10.49 -10.68
C LYS A 513 -16.79 9.98 -10.67
N LYS A 514 -17.68 10.56 -11.49
CA LYS A 514 -19.06 10.08 -11.69
C LYS A 514 -19.09 8.77 -12.49
N ARG A 515 -18.41 8.72 -13.64
CA ARG A 515 -18.27 7.52 -14.49
C ARG A 515 -17.68 6.34 -13.71
N ASP A 516 -16.60 6.57 -12.98
CA ASP A 516 -15.92 5.54 -12.18
C ASP A 516 -16.83 4.99 -11.07
N ARG A 517 -17.66 5.83 -10.42
CA ARG A 517 -18.68 5.34 -9.47
C ARG A 517 -19.75 4.50 -10.16
N GLN A 518 -20.16 4.85 -11.39
CA GLN A 518 -21.09 4.03 -12.18
C GLN A 518 -20.48 2.66 -12.55
N GLN A 519 -19.20 2.62 -12.93
CA GLN A 519 -18.47 1.36 -13.20
C GLN A 519 -18.32 0.50 -11.93
N ALA A 520 -17.98 1.09 -10.79
CA ALA A 520 -17.92 0.37 -9.51
C ALA A 520 -19.29 -0.20 -9.10
N LEU A 521 -20.39 0.54 -9.37
CA LEU A 521 -21.76 0.07 -9.13
C LEU A 521 -22.17 -1.06 -10.09
N ALA A 522 -21.72 -1.03 -11.36
CA ALA A 522 -21.93 -2.12 -12.31
C ALA A 522 -21.24 -3.41 -11.85
N MET A 523 -19.99 -3.33 -11.39
CA MET A 523 -19.29 -4.47 -10.76
C MET A 523 -20.04 -5.00 -9.53
N ALA A 524 -20.44 -4.11 -8.62
CA ALA A 524 -21.17 -4.44 -7.38
C ALA A 524 -22.51 -5.15 -7.62
N ASN A 525 -23.19 -4.84 -8.73
CA ASN A 525 -24.45 -5.48 -9.11
C ASN A 525 -24.28 -6.79 -9.89
N GLY A 526 -23.07 -7.05 -10.40
CA GLY A 526 -22.71 -8.30 -11.07
C GLY A 526 -22.75 -9.53 -10.16
N SER A 527 -22.72 -10.72 -10.76
CA SER A 527 -22.71 -12.00 -10.04
C SER A 527 -21.34 -12.36 -9.44
N LEU A 528 -20.26 -11.74 -9.91
CA LEU A 528 -18.89 -12.10 -9.54
C LEU A 528 -18.60 -11.87 -8.06
N ILE A 529 -18.82 -10.66 -7.54
CA ILE A 529 -18.57 -10.30 -6.12
C ILE A 529 -19.39 -11.18 -5.14
N PRO A 530 -20.73 -11.36 -5.31
CA PRO A 530 -21.51 -12.33 -4.53
C PRO A 530 -20.97 -13.75 -4.60
N THR A 531 -20.46 -14.19 -5.75
CA THR A 531 -19.86 -15.53 -5.92
C THR A 531 -18.55 -15.66 -5.16
N VAL A 532 -17.69 -14.63 -5.18
CA VAL A 532 -16.43 -14.64 -4.39
C VAL A 532 -16.75 -14.73 -2.91
N ILE A 533 -17.65 -13.90 -2.39
CA ILE A 533 -18.06 -13.94 -0.97
C ILE A 533 -18.61 -15.33 -0.60
N LYS A 534 -19.43 -15.92 -1.47
CA LYS A 534 -19.98 -17.27 -1.26
C LYS A 534 -18.89 -18.35 -1.25
N GLU A 535 -17.95 -18.34 -2.18
CA GLU A 535 -16.88 -19.34 -2.25
C GLU A 535 -15.83 -19.12 -1.13
N THR A 536 -15.51 -17.88 -0.78
CA THR A 536 -14.68 -17.52 0.39
C THR A 536 -15.24 -18.10 1.69
N LEU A 537 -16.53 -17.92 1.97
CA LEU A 537 -17.14 -18.38 3.22
C LEU A 537 -17.46 -19.89 3.24
N ASN A 538 -17.85 -20.51 2.12
CA ASN A 538 -18.22 -21.94 2.08
C ASN A 538 -17.07 -22.90 1.74
N GLN A 539 -15.99 -22.44 1.11
CA GLN A 539 -14.93 -23.33 0.62
C GLN A 539 -13.59 -22.98 1.26
N VAL A 540 -13.15 -21.73 1.14
CA VAL A 540 -11.81 -21.29 1.58
C VAL A 540 -11.71 -21.25 3.11
N PHE A 541 -12.66 -20.60 3.77
CA PHE A 541 -12.63 -20.39 5.23
C PHE A 541 -13.66 -21.22 6.01
N TYR A 542 -14.40 -22.12 5.36
CA TYR A 542 -15.37 -22.96 6.06
C TYR A 542 -14.77 -23.73 7.26
N PRO A 543 -13.58 -24.38 7.16
CA PRO A 543 -12.96 -25.06 8.30
C PRO A 543 -12.69 -24.08 9.45
N SER A 544 -12.04 -22.95 9.16
CA SER A 544 -11.69 -21.95 10.18
C SER A 544 -12.93 -21.33 10.84
N ILE A 545 -13.95 -20.95 10.05
CA ILE A 545 -15.21 -20.39 10.57
C ILE A 545 -15.95 -21.41 11.44
N ARG A 546 -15.92 -22.69 11.06
CA ARG A 546 -16.51 -23.77 11.86
C ARG A 546 -15.80 -23.91 13.20
N GLU A 547 -14.48 -24.00 13.23
CA GLU A 547 -13.73 -24.14 14.48
C GLU A 547 -13.91 -22.91 15.38
N ILE A 548 -13.85 -21.70 14.83
CA ILE A 548 -14.14 -20.47 15.57
C ILE A 548 -15.56 -20.47 16.15
N ALA A 549 -16.58 -20.91 15.38
CA ALA A 549 -17.95 -20.99 15.86
C ALA A 549 -18.19 -22.06 16.94
N HIS A 550 -17.27 -23.02 17.10
CA HIS A 550 -17.29 -23.99 18.18
C HIS A 550 -16.61 -23.47 19.47
N HIS A 551 -15.68 -22.53 19.38
CA HIS A 551 -14.88 -22.05 20.52
C HIS A 551 -15.23 -20.63 21.00
N ALA A 552 -15.71 -19.75 20.10
CA ALA A 552 -16.00 -18.35 20.39
C ALA A 552 -17.50 -18.02 20.32
N ASN A 553 -17.96 -17.13 21.20
CA ASN A 553 -19.35 -16.68 21.19
C ASN A 553 -19.56 -15.59 20.12
N LEU A 554 -19.61 -16.01 18.86
CA LEU A 554 -19.71 -15.11 17.70
C LEU A 554 -20.87 -14.11 17.78
N ALA A 555 -22.01 -14.49 18.38
CA ALA A 555 -23.14 -13.57 18.58
C ALA A 555 -22.83 -12.48 19.62
N SER A 556 -22.08 -12.81 20.69
CA SER A 556 -21.58 -11.82 21.65
C SER A 556 -20.51 -10.93 21.01
N ARG A 557 -19.53 -11.51 20.31
CA ARG A 557 -18.45 -10.77 19.63
C ARG A 557 -18.97 -9.81 18.55
N LEU A 558 -20.06 -10.15 17.86
CA LEU A 558 -20.75 -9.22 16.98
C LEU A 558 -21.44 -8.07 17.75
N GLY A 559 -21.97 -8.34 18.95
CA GLY A 559 -22.53 -7.31 19.83
C GLY A 559 -21.47 -6.37 20.43
N ASP A 560 -20.28 -6.89 20.72
CA ASP A 560 -19.11 -6.09 21.09
C ASP A 560 -18.75 -5.11 19.94
N LEU A 561 -18.63 -5.62 18.70
CA LEU A 561 -18.37 -4.81 17.52
C LEU A 561 -19.48 -3.78 17.22
N GLU A 562 -20.76 -4.14 17.42
CA GLU A 562 -21.90 -3.21 17.33
C GLU A 562 -21.75 -2.05 18.31
N SER A 563 -21.36 -2.35 19.56
CA SER A 563 -21.20 -1.38 20.64
C SER A 563 -20.03 -0.41 20.37
N PHE A 564 -18.87 -0.94 19.93
CA PHE A 564 -17.74 -0.12 19.52
C PHE A 564 -18.10 0.85 18.38
N ASN A 565 -18.77 0.37 17.32
CA ASN A 565 -19.16 1.22 16.19
C ASN A 565 -20.16 2.30 16.61
N LYS A 566 -21.12 1.96 17.48
CA LYS A 566 -22.10 2.92 18.02
C LYS A 566 -21.42 4.05 18.81
N ASP A 567 -20.47 3.71 19.68
CA ASP A 567 -19.71 4.69 20.47
C ASP A 567 -18.79 5.54 19.59
N MET A 568 -18.13 4.95 18.60
CA MET A 568 -17.29 5.66 17.62
C MET A 568 -18.10 6.69 16.83
N ILE A 569 -19.29 6.29 16.35
CA ILE A 569 -20.21 7.17 15.62
C ILE A 569 -20.72 8.29 16.53
N LYS A 570 -21.10 7.98 17.77
CA LYS A 570 -21.52 8.98 18.76
C LYS A 570 -20.40 9.98 19.06
N LEU A 571 -19.16 9.52 19.23
CA LEU A 571 -18.00 10.38 19.50
C LEU A 571 -17.75 11.33 18.32
N ARG A 572 -17.65 10.83 17.08
CA ARG A 572 -17.46 11.70 15.89
C ARG A 572 -18.59 12.70 15.70
N GLN A 573 -19.85 12.30 15.96
CA GLN A 573 -21.00 13.20 15.84
C GLN A 573 -21.11 14.23 16.98
N SER A 574 -20.44 14.04 18.11
CA SER A 574 -20.42 15.02 19.21
C SER A 574 -19.59 16.28 18.88
N GLY A 575 -18.74 16.22 17.85
CA GLY A 575 -17.79 17.27 17.51
C GLY A 575 -16.47 17.20 18.28
N ASP A 576 -16.30 16.27 19.24
CA ASP A 576 -15.05 16.10 19.97
C ASP A 576 -13.93 15.57 19.06
N LYS A 577 -12.92 16.43 18.83
CA LYS A 577 -11.72 16.15 18.03
C LYS A 577 -10.47 15.91 18.90
N ARG A 578 -10.58 15.82 20.23
CA ARG A 578 -9.44 15.54 21.12
C ARG A 578 -8.99 14.09 20.92
N PHE A 579 -7.70 13.87 20.68
CA PHE A 579 -7.14 12.54 20.44
C PHE A 579 -7.36 11.60 21.64
N GLU A 580 -7.29 12.16 22.85
CA GLU A 580 -7.45 11.49 24.13
C GLU A 580 -8.83 10.83 24.28
N SER A 581 -9.89 11.44 23.70
CA SER A 581 -11.23 10.86 23.65
C SER A 581 -11.31 9.61 22.78
N TRP A 582 -10.44 9.49 21.77
CA TRP A 582 -10.32 8.31 20.90
C TRP A 582 -9.46 7.22 21.54
N VAL A 583 -8.46 7.58 22.35
CA VAL A 583 -7.74 6.62 23.21
C VAL A 583 -8.68 6.05 24.28
N ALA A 584 -9.51 6.87 24.90
CA ALA A 584 -10.54 6.43 25.84
C ALA A 584 -11.60 5.52 25.18
N LEU A 585 -12.00 5.82 23.94
CA LEU A 585 -12.85 4.92 23.15
C LEU A 585 -12.19 3.55 22.94
N ALA A 586 -10.90 3.51 22.57
CA ALA A 586 -10.18 2.25 22.44
C ALA A 586 -10.09 1.50 23.78
N ALA A 587 -9.79 2.19 24.88
CA ALA A 587 -9.70 1.60 26.22
C ALA A 587 -11.02 0.98 26.72
N ARG A 588 -12.18 1.58 26.39
CA ARG A 588 -13.49 0.99 26.75
C ARG A 588 -13.79 -0.33 26.02
N HIS A 589 -13.18 -0.57 24.86
CA HIS A 589 -13.50 -1.71 23.98
C HIS A 589 -12.35 -2.72 23.80
N GLU A 590 -11.15 -2.44 24.31
CA GLU A 590 -9.96 -3.30 24.12
C GLU A 590 -10.13 -4.71 24.68
N GLN A 591 -10.75 -4.84 25.87
CA GLN A 591 -11.02 -6.14 26.49
C GLN A 591 -12.01 -6.97 25.66
N SER A 592 -13.01 -6.35 25.02
CA SER A 592 -13.95 -7.06 24.15
C SER A 592 -13.28 -7.57 22.86
N LEU A 593 -12.32 -6.81 22.31
CA LEU A 593 -11.50 -7.27 21.19
C LEU A 593 -10.57 -8.41 21.62
N TYR A 594 -9.92 -8.29 22.78
CA TYR A 594 -9.04 -9.32 23.33
C TYR A 594 -9.78 -10.63 23.62
N MET A 595 -11.04 -10.58 24.10
CA MET A 595 -11.86 -11.78 24.34
C MET A 595 -12.01 -12.65 23.09
N LEU A 596 -12.05 -12.09 21.88
CA LEU A 596 -12.08 -12.88 20.65
C LEU A 596 -10.80 -13.71 20.47
N PHE A 597 -9.64 -13.14 20.78
CA PHE A 597 -8.36 -13.85 20.67
C PHE A 597 -8.19 -14.89 21.78
N HIS A 598 -8.63 -14.57 22.99
CA HIS A 598 -8.70 -15.53 24.11
C HIS A 598 -9.59 -16.74 23.79
N GLU A 599 -10.84 -16.52 23.34
CA GLU A 599 -11.76 -17.60 22.97
C GLU A 599 -11.23 -18.46 21.81
N CYS A 600 -10.38 -17.90 20.93
CA CYS A 600 -9.78 -18.64 19.83
C CYS A 600 -8.39 -19.24 20.15
N ALA A 601 -7.85 -19.07 21.36
CA ALA A 601 -6.45 -19.39 21.67
C ALA A 601 -6.10 -20.86 21.35
N SER A 602 -6.93 -21.81 21.78
CA SER A 602 -6.74 -23.26 21.56
C SER A 602 -6.73 -23.69 20.09
N ILE A 603 -7.25 -22.87 19.18
CA ILE A 603 -7.31 -23.14 17.73
C ILE A 603 -6.43 -22.19 16.91
N ALA A 604 -5.71 -21.26 17.55
CA ALA A 604 -4.96 -20.22 16.86
C ALA A 604 -3.64 -20.70 16.24
N GLN A 605 -3.16 -21.91 16.56
CA GLN A 605 -1.85 -22.41 16.12
C GLN A 605 -1.57 -22.21 14.62
N PRO A 606 -2.46 -22.55 13.66
CA PRO A 606 -2.16 -22.36 12.23
C PRO A 606 -1.95 -20.89 11.83
N LEU A 607 -2.57 -19.94 12.54
CA LEU A 607 -2.38 -18.51 12.35
C LEU A 607 -1.05 -18.03 12.95
N PHE A 608 -0.65 -18.59 14.10
CA PHE A 608 0.64 -18.30 14.73
C PHE A 608 1.81 -18.92 13.95
N ASP A 609 1.67 -20.12 13.39
CA ASP A 609 2.62 -20.72 12.46
C ASP A 609 2.82 -19.81 11.23
N TRP A 610 1.73 -19.23 10.71
CA TRP A 610 1.79 -18.28 9.61
C TRP A 610 2.48 -16.97 9.98
N PHE A 611 2.24 -16.43 11.19
CA PHE A 611 3.01 -15.29 11.71
C PHE A 611 4.50 -15.65 11.87
N GLN A 612 4.83 -16.89 12.26
CA GLN A 612 6.21 -17.35 12.38
C GLN A 612 6.94 -17.38 11.03
N VAL A 613 6.28 -17.74 9.92
CA VAL A 613 6.86 -17.60 8.57
C VAL A 613 7.23 -16.14 8.29
N GLY A 614 6.39 -15.18 8.68
CA GLY A 614 6.70 -13.75 8.55
C GLY A 614 7.85 -13.28 9.44
N ALA A 615 7.94 -13.81 10.67
CA ALA A 615 9.07 -13.57 11.57
C ALA A 615 10.38 -14.15 11.02
N ASP A 616 10.37 -15.40 10.57
CA ASP A 616 11.52 -16.12 10.03
C ASP A 616 12.06 -15.44 8.75
N TYR A 617 11.19 -14.88 7.89
CA TYR A 617 11.60 -14.03 6.77
C TYR A 617 12.39 -12.79 7.22
N MET A 618 11.86 -12.04 8.20
CA MET A 618 12.48 -10.83 8.73
C MET A 618 13.77 -11.09 9.52
N ALA A 619 13.90 -12.27 10.15
CA ALA A 619 15.05 -12.62 10.98
C ALA A 619 16.20 -13.22 10.17
N LEU A 620 15.90 -14.12 9.23
CA LEU A 620 16.88 -14.99 8.60
C LEU A 620 17.36 -14.51 7.22
N SER A 621 16.74 -13.45 6.68
CA SER A 621 16.94 -12.95 5.32
C SER A 621 16.93 -14.08 4.28
N THR A 622 15.92 -14.96 4.34
CA THR A 622 15.84 -16.19 3.54
C THR A 622 14.83 -16.08 2.41
N SER A 623 15.14 -16.69 1.26
CA SER A 623 14.19 -16.85 0.15
C SER A 623 13.14 -17.94 0.38
N ASP A 624 13.25 -18.71 1.47
CA ASP A 624 12.38 -19.84 1.83
C ASP A 624 12.04 -19.84 3.34
N PRO A 625 11.28 -18.85 3.82
CA PRO A 625 10.94 -18.74 5.25
C PRO A 625 9.94 -19.81 5.72
N CYS A 626 9.33 -20.56 4.82
CA CYS A 626 8.51 -21.73 5.16
C CYS A 626 9.37 -22.94 5.61
N ARG A 627 10.67 -22.93 5.29
CA ARG A 627 11.65 -23.94 5.70
C ARG A 627 12.89 -23.24 6.26
N PRO A 628 12.80 -22.61 7.45
CA PRO A 628 13.86 -21.74 8.00
C PRO A 628 15.20 -22.46 8.24
N SER A 629 15.20 -23.79 8.35
CA SER A 629 16.39 -24.64 8.47
C SER A 629 17.01 -25.05 7.12
N ASN A 630 16.52 -24.53 5.99
CA ASN A 630 17.05 -24.81 4.66
C ASN A 630 18.27 -23.92 4.35
N ASP A 631 19.45 -24.31 4.85
CA ASP A 631 20.69 -23.54 4.62
C ASP A 631 21.15 -23.51 3.15
N ASN A 632 20.56 -24.33 2.27
CA ASN A 632 20.79 -24.27 0.83
C ASN A 632 19.93 -23.19 0.13
N ALA A 633 18.95 -22.60 0.81
CA ALA A 633 18.17 -21.50 0.26
C ALA A 633 19.06 -20.24 0.11
N PRO A 634 19.06 -19.56 -1.05
CA PRO A 634 19.74 -18.28 -1.19
C PRO A 634 19.26 -17.28 -0.13
N ARG A 635 20.22 -16.54 0.44
CA ARG A 635 19.90 -15.42 1.33
C ARG A 635 19.52 -14.20 0.48
N VAL A 636 18.44 -13.53 0.87
CA VAL A 636 17.96 -12.28 0.27
C VAL A 636 18.76 -11.13 0.87
N GLU A 637 19.91 -10.85 0.27
CA GLU A 637 20.91 -9.92 0.79
C GLU A 637 21.43 -8.99 -0.31
N VAL A 638 21.78 -7.77 0.05
CA VAL A 638 22.33 -6.75 -0.85
C VAL A 638 23.54 -6.06 -0.23
N ASP A 639 24.48 -5.65 -1.07
CA ASP A 639 25.65 -4.86 -0.71
C ASP A 639 25.44 -3.43 -1.24
N ALA A 640 25.34 -2.45 -0.35
CA ALA A 640 24.88 -1.11 -0.70
C ALA A 640 25.87 -0.37 -1.62
N GLU A 641 27.15 -0.43 -1.27
CA GLU A 641 28.25 0.12 -2.06
C GLU A 641 28.37 -0.56 -3.44
N LYS A 642 28.17 -1.88 -3.51
CA LYS A 642 28.12 -2.61 -4.78
C LYS A 642 26.95 -2.15 -5.67
N LEU A 643 25.75 -2.01 -5.12
CA LEU A 643 24.59 -1.52 -5.88
C LEU A 643 24.85 -0.13 -6.48
N ILE A 644 25.50 0.76 -5.71
CA ILE A 644 25.90 2.10 -6.17
C ILE A 644 26.94 2.01 -7.29
N ALA A 645 27.92 1.12 -7.18
CA ALA A 645 28.94 0.90 -8.21
C ALA A 645 28.33 0.35 -9.51
N GLU A 646 27.43 -0.64 -9.43
CA GLU A 646 26.73 -1.21 -10.59
C GLU A 646 25.78 -0.21 -11.29
N SER A 647 25.37 0.85 -10.58
CA SER A 647 24.47 1.89 -11.11
C SER A 647 25.16 3.01 -11.90
N ASN A 648 26.50 3.04 -11.96
CA ASN A 648 27.28 4.00 -12.75
C ASN A 648 26.94 5.48 -12.54
N LEU A 649 26.55 5.87 -11.32
CA LEU A 649 26.19 7.26 -10.99
C LEU A 649 27.36 8.23 -11.25
N SER A 650 27.07 9.48 -11.63
CA SER A 650 28.05 10.58 -11.57
C SER A 650 28.40 10.94 -10.11
N ASP A 651 29.44 11.76 -9.89
CA ASP A 651 29.78 12.21 -8.54
C ASP A 651 28.73 13.17 -7.97
N GLU A 652 28.13 14.01 -8.82
CA GLU A 652 26.97 14.86 -8.47
C GLU A 652 25.76 14.00 -8.12
N GLU A 653 25.49 12.94 -8.88
CA GLU A 653 24.36 12.04 -8.63
C GLU A 653 24.55 11.23 -7.33
N PHE A 654 25.78 10.80 -7.03
CA PHE A 654 26.11 10.15 -5.77
C PHE A 654 25.98 11.12 -4.59
N ALA A 655 26.43 12.37 -4.72
CA ALA A 655 26.22 13.40 -3.70
C ALA A 655 24.73 13.71 -3.49
N GLY A 656 23.93 13.72 -4.57
CA GLY A 656 22.47 13.83 -4.54
C GLY A 656 21.81 12.68 -3.77
N LEU A 657 22.24 11.44 -4.02
CA LEU A 657 21.80 10.25 -3.29
C LEU A 657 22.12 10.36 -1.78
N VAL A 658 23.35 10.74 -1.42
CA VAL A 658 23.73 10.91 0.00
C VAL A 658 22.83 11.96 0.68
N LYS A 659 22.60 13.10 0.02
CA LYS A 659 21.70 14.16 0.53
C LYS A 659 20.25 13.70 0.69
N GLU A 660 19.74 12.84 -0.20
CA GLU A 660 18.40 12.24 -0.08
C GLU A 660 18.30 11.31 1.14
N LEU A 661 19.33 10.50 1.39
CA LEU A 661 19.39 9.59 2.54
C LEU A 661 19.50 10.34 3.88
N ASP A 662 20.26 11.43 3.91
CA ASP A 662 20.38 12.29 5.10
C ASP A 662 19.08 13.05 5.38
N ARG A 663 18.38 13.54 4.33
CA ARG A 663 17.03 14.09 4.46
C ARG A 663 16.01 13.06 4.96
N LEU A 664 16.03 11.82 4.43
CA LEU A 664 15.16 10.74 4.95
C LEU A 664 15.49 10.39 6.40
N SER A 665 16.77 10.34 6.76
CA SER A 665 17.22 10.09 8.14
C SER A 665 16.72 11.19 9.09
N THR A 666 16.84 12.45 8.67
CA THR A 666 16.38 13.64 9.41
C THR A 666 14.86 13.63 9.56
N TYR A 667 14.10 13.43 8.48
CA TYR A 667 12.65 13.26 8.51
C TYR A 667 12.23 12.13 9.47
N ALA A 668 12.90 10.98 9.41
CA ALA A 668 12.62 9.84 10.28
C ALA A 668 13.08 10.02 11.74
N LEU A 669 13.91 11.01 12.05
CA LEU A 669 14.23 11.42 13.42
C LEU A 669 13.14 12.35 13.96
N TRP A 670 12.78 13.39 13.22
CA TRP A 670 11.80 14.38 13.67
C TRP A 670 10.37 13.83 13.78
N GLN A 671 10.00 12.85 12.95
CA GLN A 671 8.77 12.07 13.16
C GLN A 671 8.77 11.27 14.47
N LYS A 672 9.94 10.87 15.01
CA LYS A 672 10.03 10.23 16.34
C LYS A 672 9.96 11.24 17.46
N VAL A 673 10.55 12.43 17.30
CA VAL A 673 10.43 13.55 18.25
C VAL A 673 8.97 13.97 18.37
N TRP A 674 8.29 14.24 17.24
CA TRP A 674 6.86 14.54 17.21
C TRP A 674 6.03 13.48 17.96
N TYR A 675 6.25 12.20 17.65
CA TYR A 675 5.53 11.11 18.31
C TYR A 675 5.83 11.00 19.82
N ASP A 676 7.03 11.38 20.28
CA ASP A 676 7.34 11.47 21.72
C ASP A 676 6.56 12.60 22.40
N LEU A 677 6.49 13.78 21.77
CA LEU A 677 5.69 14.92 22.25
C LEU A 677 4.19 14.56 22.35
N GLU A 678 3.62 13.92 21.31
CA GLU A 678 2.23 13.45 21.31
C GLU A 678 1.96 12.40 22.38
N LEU A 679 2.87 11.44 22.60
CA LEU A 679 2.72 10.45 23.67
C LEU A 679 2.75 11.10 25.05
N ARG A 680 3.68 12.04 25.30
CA ARG A 680 3.75 12.76 26.58
C ARG A 680 2.47 13.59 26.81
N LYS A 681 1.98 14.30 25.79
CA LYS A 681 0.67 14.99 25.82
C LYS A 681 -0.46 14.03 26.16
N MET A 682 -0.56 12.92 25.43
CA MET A 682 -1.62 11.91 25.60
C MET A 682 -1.66 11.33 27.02
N TYR A 683 -0.52 11.06 27.65
CA TYR A 683 -0.50 10.59 29.05
C TYR A 683 -0.86 11.68 30.07
N LEU A 684 -0.45 12.93 29.85
CA LEU A 684 -0.84 14.05 30.71
C LEU A 684 -2.33 14.41 30.61
N LEU A 685 -2.93 14.21 29.44
CA LEU A 685 -4.32 14.53 29.16
C LEU A 685 -5.23 13.28 29.14
N ALA A 686 -4.73 12.13 29.60
CA ALA A 686 -5.45 10.86 29.61
C ALA A 686 -6.78 10.98 30.36
N LEU A 687 -7.86 10.51 29.72
CA LEU A 687 -9.18 10.39 30.35
C LEU A 687 -9.23 9.15 31.26
N PRO A 688 -10.14 9.10 32.26
CA PRO A 688 -10.16 8.03 33.27
C PRO A 688 -10.18 6.60 32.73
N GLU A 689 -10.85 6.35 31.59
CA GLU A 689 -10.90 5.01 30.99
C GLU A 689 -9.54 4.54 30.42
N ALA A 690 -8.65 5.48 30.07
CA ALA A 690 -7.34 5.22 29.49
C ALA A 690 -6.17 5.58 30.42
N ALA A 691 -6.44 5.86 31.70
CA ALA A 691 -5.45 6.34 32.66
C ALA A 691 -4.22 5.41 32.79
N PRO A 692 -3.00 5.95 32.83
CA PRO A 692 -1.77 5.17 32.99
C PRO A 692 -1.65 4.56 34.39
N GLN A 693 -0.87 3.49 34.52
CA GLN A 693 -0.74 2.72 35.77
C GLN A 693 -0.15 3.53 36.93
N SER A 694 0.61 4.59 36.66
CA SER A 694 1.13 5.51 37.69
C SER A 694 0.12 6.52 38.24
N GLY A 695 -1.11 6.54 37.69
CA GLY A 695 -2.13 7.52 38.05
C GLY A 695 -1.87 8.94 37.54
N LEU A 696 -0.85 9.15 36.68
CA LEU A 696 -0.58 10.44 36.04
C LEU A 696 -1.83 10.93 35.28
N SER A 697 -2.18 12.19 35.50
CA SER A 697 -3.43 12.78 35.04
C SER A 697 -3.32 14.27 34.76
N SER A 698 -4.36 14.86 34.18
CA SER A 698 -4.41 16.30 33.91
C SER A 698 -4.49 17.18 35.18
N ASN A 699 -4.64 16.57 36.36
CA ASN A 699 -4.57 17.22 37.67
C ASN A 699 -3.12 17.38 38.16
N ASP A 700 -2.17 16.61 37.64
CA ASP A 700 -0.75 16.73 37.96
C ASP A 700 -0.09 17.96 37.27
N ILE A 701 -0.73 18.53 36.25
CA ILE A 701 -0.23 19.68 35.49
C ILE A 701 -0.21 20.92 36.39
N PRO A 702 0.95 21.50 36.73
CA PRO A 702 1.08 22.47 37.82
C PRO A 702 0.75 23.91 37.42
N SER A 703 0.58 24.20 36.12
CA SER A 703 0.24 25.54 35.62
C SER A 703 -0.67 25.50 34.39
N GLU A 704 -1.46 26.56 34.21
CA GLU A 704 -2.29 26.74 33.02
C GLU A 704 -1.46 27.10 31.78
N SER A 705 -0.25 27.63 31.98
CA SER A 705 0.72 27.85 30.89
C SER A 705 1.18 26.52 30.30
N MET A 706 1.57 25.56 31.14
CA MET A 706 1.89 24.20 30.71
C MET A 706 0.70 23.54 30.03
N ARG A 707 -0.51 23.63 30.63
CA ARG A 707 -1.74 23.07 30.06
C ARG A 707 -2.01 23.60 28.65
N THR A 708 -1.79 24.89 28.42
CA THR A 708 -1.93 25.52 27.10
C THR A 708 -0.82 25.06 26.15
N ARG A 709 0.45 25.09 26.58
CA ARG A 709 1.61 24.73 25.74
C ARG A 709 1.59 23.27 25.27
N ILE A 710 1.20 22.32 26.11
CA ILE A 710 1.15 20.89 25.70
C ILE A 710 0.02 20.59 24.71
N GLN A 711 -0.97 21.47 24.52
CA GLN A 711 -1.98 21.29 23.48
C GLN A 711 -1.38 21.49 22.08
N ASP A 712 -0.43 22.41 21.94
CA ASP A 712 0.27 22.73 20.70
C ASP A 712 1.65 22.05 20.63
N THR A 713 1.60 20.74 20.43
CA THR A 713 2.76 19.88 20.18
C THR A 713 3.52 20.29 18.91
N GLU A 714 2.88 20.97 17.95
CA GLU A 714 3.54 21.47 16.75
C GLU A 714 4.44 22.67 17.06
N ALA A 715 4.00 23.62 17.90
CA ALA A 715 4.84 24.71 18.37
C ALA A 715 6.06 24.21 19.19
N LEU A 716 5.86 23.19 20.05
CA LEU A 716 6.95 22.55 20.79
C LEU A 716 7.96 21.87 19.84
N LEU A 717 7.46 21.15 18.82
CA LEU A 717 8.28 20.55 17.78
C LEU A 717 9.07 21.62 17.00
N LYS A 718 8.44 22.75 16.66
CA LYS A 718 9.06 23.87 15.96
C LYS A 718 10.20 24.49 16.75
N GLN A 719 10.00 24.69 18.05
CA GLN A 719 11.04 25.20 18.96
C GLN A 719 12.30 24.31 18.91
N LEU A 720 12.12 22.99 19.00
CA LEU A 720 13.23 22.03 18.91
C LEU A 720 13.87 22.01 17.52
N MET A 721 13.08 21.96 16.44
CA MET A 721 13.60 21.92 15.08
C MET A 721 14.41 23.16 14.70
N VAL A 722 13.98 24.34 15.15
CA VAL A 722 14.73 25.59 14.93
C VAL A 722 16.03 25.60 15.76
N ALA A 723 16.00 25.11 17.01
CA ALA A 723 17.19 25.00 17.85
C ALA A 723 18.25 24.03 17.29
N GLU A 724 17.82 22.94 16.64
CA GLU A 724 18.71 21.99 15.96
C GLU A 724 19.07 22.39 14.51
N GLY A 725 18.64 23.57 14.03
CA GLY A 725 18.98 24.06 12.68
C GLY A 725 18.39 23.25 11.53
N VAL A 726 17.23 22.63 11.73
CA VAL A 726 16.62 21.70 10.77
C VAL A 726 16.04 22.43 9.56
N GLU A 727 16.35 21.96 8.36
CA GLU A 727 15.69 22.36 7.12
C GLU A 727 14.19 21.97 7.19
N LEU A 728 13.32 22.95 7.42
CA LEU A 728 11.87 22.76 7.48
C LEU A 728 11.29 22.54 6.07
N GLU A 729 10.18 21.81 5.97
CA GLU A 729 9.42 21.77 4.73
C GLU A 729 8.81 23.14 4.42
N ASP A 730 9.20 23.73 3.30
CA ASP A 730 8.75 25.05 2.85
C ASP A 730 7.63 24.97 1.81
N GLY A 731 7.29 23.75 1.36
CA GLY A 731 6.21 23.45 0.42
C GLY A 731 6.56 23.65 -1.05
N VAL A 732 7.83 23.93 -1.39
CA VAL A 732 8.28 24.12 -2.78
C VAL A 732 8.48 22.77 -3.46
N CYS A 733 7.81 22.56 -4.61
CA CYS A 733 7.89 21.37 -5.45
C CYS A 733 8.93 21.56 -6.56
N ASP A 734 10.20 21.69 -6.16
CA ASP A 734 11.38 22.01 -7.00
C ASP A 734 11.94 20.84 -7.84
N ASN A 735 11.39 19.64 -7.70
CA ASN A 735 11.88 18.41 -8.31
C ASN A 735 10.76 17.69 -9.09
N PRO A 736 11.09 16.91 -10.15
CA PRO A 736 10.10 16.24 -10.98
C PRO A 736 9.40 15.06 -10.30
N THR A 737 9.85 14.64 -9.10
CA THR A 737 9.27 13.44 -8.46
C THR A 737 7.99 13.76 -7.70
N ARG A 738 7.91 14.90 -7.01
CA ARG A 738 6.82 15.21 -6.07
C ARG A 738 6.10 16.52 -6.43
N GLY A 739 4.80 16.54 -6.17
CA GLY A 739 3.95 17.72 -6.30
C GLY A 739 3.30 18.11 -4.98
N THR A 740 2.24 18.89 -5.09
CA THR A 740 1.45 19.43 -3.97
C THR A 740 0.64 18.37 -3.21
N GLU A 741 0.48 17.16 -3.74
CA GLU A 741 -0.08 16.01 -3.00
C GLU A 741 0.78 15.61 -1.79
N THR A 742 2.05 16.02 -1.79
CA THR A 742 2.97 15.92 -0.64
C THR A 742 2.40 16.59 0.62
N ASN A 743 1.56 17.62 0.48
CA ASN A 743 0.92 18.29 1.61
C ASN A 743 -0.09 17.39 2.36
N ASP A 744 -0.78 16.51 1.64
CA ASP A 744 -1.74 15.56 2.21
C ASP A 744 -1.06 14.29 2.72
N TYR A 745 0.01 13.86 2.04
CA TYR A 745 0.72 12.62 2.34
C TYR A 745 2.26 12.85 2.40
N PRO A 746 2.76 13.62 3.39
CA PRO A 746 4.20 13.93 3.49
C PRO A 746 5.05 12.68 3.74
N TRP A 747 4.42 11.63 4.30
CA TRP A 747 5.03 10.33 4.54
C TRP A 747 5.17 9.43 3.30
N ALA A 748 4.52 9.79 2.18
CA ALA A 748 4.54 9.04 0.92
C ALA A 748 5.74 9.45 0.04
N TRP A 749 6.91 9.66 0.63
CA TRP A 749 8.15 10.02 -0.09
C TRP A 749 8.62 8.95 -1.10
N PHE A 750 8.07 7.74 -1.02
CA PHE A 750 8.33 6.63 -1.94
C PHE A 750 7.36 6.56 -3.13
N ASP A 751 6.45 7.53 -3.30
CA ASP A 751 5.43 7.47 -4.36
C ASP A 751 6.03 7.51 -5.79
N LEU A 752 5.22 7.21 -6.81
CA LEU A 752 5.61 7.34 -8.21
C LEU A 752 5.90 8.81 -8.59
N PRO A 753 6.88 9.07 -9.47
CA PRO A 753 7.16 10.42 -9.98
C PRO A 753 5.96 11.07 -10.68
N ASP A 754 5.72 12.35 -10.41
CA ASP A 754 4.66 13.21 -10.96
C ASP A 754 3.27 12.54 -11.10
N PHE A 755 2.88 11.73 -10.12
CA PHE A 755 1.70 10.87 -10.23
C PHE A 755 0.36 11.61 -10.43
N ILE A 756 0.30 12.92 -10.11
CA ILE A 756 -0.85 13.79 -10.34
C ILE A 756 -0.73 14.68 -11.59
N GLY A 757 0.36 14.56 -12.37
CA GLY A 757 0.57 15.32 -13.61
C GLY A 757 0.65 16.83 -13.39
N GLN A 758 1.44 17.27 -12.41
CA GLN A 758 1.62 18.67 -12.03
C GLN A 758 2.98 19.24 -12.48
N GLN A 759 3.99 18.38 -12.67
CA GLN A 759 5.31 18.75 -13.17
C GLN A 759 5.39 18.69 -14.70
N ALA A 760 4.58 17.87 -15.38
CA ALA A 760 4.52 17.79 -16.83
C ALA A 760 3.74 18.94 -17.50
N THR A 761 4.36 20.12 -17.68
CA THR A 761 3.85 21.18 -18.58
C THR A 761 4.97 21.93 -19.33
N ARG A 762 4.82 22.10 -20.65
CA ARG A 762 5.85 22.65 -21.56
C ARG A 762 6.43 23.97 -21.08
N SER A 763 7.76 24.03 -21.04
CA SER A 763 8.57 25.22 -20.73
C SER A 763 8.46 25.71 -19.27
N HIS A 764 8.92 24.89 -18.31
CA HIS A 764 9.39 25.41 -17.02
C HIS A 764 10.55 26.38 -17.24
N GLN A 765 10.39 27.64 -16.85
CA GLN A 765 11.53 28.52 -16.57
C GLN A 765 11.38 29.38 -15.30
N ASN A 766 10.16 29.78 -14.89
CA ASN A 766 10.06 30.89 -13.92
C ASN A 766 9.61 30.57 -12.49
N MET A 767 8.76 29.58 -12.20
CA MET A 767 8.44 29.18 -10.80
C MET A 767 8.03 27.69 -10.70
N PRO A 768 8.47 26.94 -9.67
CA PRO A 768 7.91 25.62 -9.32
C PRO A 768 6.51 25.75 -8.66
N PRO A 769 5.69 24.69 -8.63
CA PRO A 769 4.50 24.65 -7.78
C PRO A 769 4.86 24.82 -6.30
N LYS A 770 3.97 25.41 -5.50
CA LYS A 770 4.18 25.58 -4.05
C LYS A 770 2.89 25.36 -3.26
N PHE A 771 2.91 24.45 -2.28
CA PHE A 771 1.84 24.29 -1.30
C PHE A 771 2.14 25.03 0.01
N THR A 772 1.12 25.24 0.84
CA THR A 772 1.30 25.65 2.24
C THR A 772 1.26 24.39 3.12
N PRO A 773 2.35 24.00 3.81
CA PRO A 773 2.37 22.82 4.67
C PRO A 773 1.26 22.86 5.74
N LYS A 774 0.49 21.77 5.82
CA LYS A 774 -0.59 21.59 6.82
C LYS A 774 -0.12 21.09 8.18
N VAL A 775 1.08 20.52 8.21
CA VAL A 775 1.73 19.97 9.40
C VAL A 775 3.22 20.31 9.34
N LEU A 776 3.82 20.58 10.48
CA LEU A 776 5.26 20.79 10.56
C LEU A 776 6.04 19.51 10.24
N SER A 777 7.07 19.63 9.41
CA SER A 777 7.97 18.54 9.06
C SER A 777 9.36 19.09 8.71
N ALA A 778 10.37 18.23 8.83
CA ALA A 778 11.64 18.43 8.11
C ALA A 778 11.40 18.26 6.60
N LYS A 779 12.27 18.86 5.77
CA LYS A 779 12.21 18.81 4.30
C LYS A 779 12.09 17.36 3.81
N ILE A 780 11.08 17.11 2.98
CA ILE A 780 10.70 15.77 2.55
C ILE A 780 11.63 15.31 1.42
N PRO A 781 12.21 14.09 1.48
CA PRO A 781 13.13 13.62 0.45
C PRO A 781 12.39 13.30 -0.86
N ALA A 782 12.96 13.72 -1.99
CA ALA A 782 12.41 13.49 -3.33
C ALA A 782 12.72 12.08 -3.90
N MET A 783 13.84 11.48 -3.49
CA MET A 783 14.29 10.16 -3.97
C MET A 783 14.55 10.07 -5.48
N GLU A 784 15.03 11.14 -6.11
CA GLU A 784 15.33 11.18 -7.54
C GLU A 784 16.59 10.36 -7.87
N HIS A 785 17.66 10.55 -7.11
CA HIS A 785 18.94 9.86 -7.29
C HIS A 785 18.86 8.42 -6.79
N THR A 786 18.17 8.21 -5.67
CA THR A 786 17.92 6.88 -5.09
C THR A 786 17.21 5.94 -6.09
N ARG A 787 16.31 6.46 -6.94
CA ARG A 787 15.63 5.67 -7.98
C ARG A 787 16.56 5.15 -9.07
N LYS A 788 17.69 5.83 -9.35
CA LYS A 788 18.66 5.38 -10.36
C LYS A 788 19.32 4.05 -9.99
N VAL A 789 19.28 3.66 -8.71
CA VAL A 789 19.83 2.39 -8.19
C VAL A 789 18.80 1.25 -8.14
N LEU A 790 17.52 1.51 -8.40
CA LEU A 790 16.48 0.47 -8.38
C LEU A 790 16.75 -0.72 -9.32
N PRO A 791 17.22 -0.55 -10.58
CA PRO A 791 17.48 -1.68 -11.46
C PRO A 791 18.52 -2.67 -10.91
N ALA A 792 19.57 -2.17 -10.26
CA ALA A 792 20.59 -3.02 -9.61
C ALA A 792 19.99 -3.73 -8.38
N PHE A 793 19.20 -3.02 -7.57
CA PHE A 793 18.52 -3.60 -6.41
C PHE A 793 17.56 -4.72 -6.81
N VAL A 794 16.70 -4.49 -7.80
CA VAL A 794 15.77 -5.50 -8.34
C VAL A 794 16.51 -6.71 -8.88
N ALA A 795 17.60 -6.51 -9.64
CA ALA A 795 18.42 -7.61 -10.14
C ALA A 795 19.06 -8.44 -9.02
N ALA A 796 19.50 -7.81 -7.93
CA ALA A 796 20.04 -8.49 -6.76
C ALA A 796 18.98 -9.34 -6.04
N ILE A 797 17.78 -8.79 -5.81
CA ILE A 797 16.67 -9.54 -5.18
C ILE A 797 16.18 -10.67 -6.09
N ALA A 798 16.02 -10.42 -7.39
CA ALA A 798 15.58 -11.42 -8.38
C ALA A 798 16.52 -12.64 -8.49
N LYS A 799 17.80 -12.46 -8.18
CA LYS A 799 18.79 -13.55 -8.11
C LYS A 799 18.65 -14.40 -6.83
N ALA A 800 18.10 -13.83 -5.75
CA ALA A 800 17.93 -14.52 -4.47
C ALA A 800 16.57 -15.22 -4.35
N VAL A 801 15.50 -14.68 -4.92
CA VAL A 801 14.15 -15.27 -4.83
C VAL A 801 13.92 -16.37 -5.89
N PRO A 802 13.01 -17.33 -5.67
CA PRO A 802 12.64 -18.33 -6.69
C PRO A 802 11.96 -17.70 -7.91
N ASP A 803 12.12 -18.33 -9.09
CA ASP A 803 11.30 -18.00 -10.26
C ASP A 803 9.89 -18.61 -10.08
N TRP A 804 9.03 -17.83 -9.45
CA TRP A 804 7.65 -18.19 -9.16
C TRP A 804 6.79 -18.39 -10.41
N LYS A 805 7.15 -17.76 -11.54
CA LYS A 805 6.43 -17.88 -12.81
C LYS A 805 6.77 -19.19 -13.53
N ALA A 806 8.03 -19.62 -13.48
CA ALA A 806 8.44 -20.95 -13.96
C ALA A 806 7.97 -22.10 -13.06
N GLY A 807 7.51 -21.81 -11.83
CA GLY A 807 6.96 -22.78 -10.88
C GLY A 807 5.58 -23.34 -11.26
N VAL A 808 5.51 -24.19 -12.30
CA VAL A 808 4.23 -24.74 -12.83
C VAL A 808 3.37 -25.50 -11.80
N ASN A 809 3.97 -25.99 -10.70
CA ASN A 809 3.28 -26.76 -9.64
C ASN A 809 3.70 -26.37 -8.21
N SER A 810 4.09 -25.12 -7.94
CA SER A 810 4.45 -24.70 -6.58
C SER A 810 3.22 -24.73 -5.65
N LYS A 811 3.18 -25.72 -4.74
CA LYS A 811 2.23 -25.72 -3.63
C LYS A 811 2.53 -24.54 -2.70
N PRO A 812 1.53 -23.97 -2.01
CA PRO A 812 1.79 -22.94 -1.01
C PRO A 812 2.82 -23.42 0.02
N GLY A 813 3.82 -22.58 0.30
CA GLY A 813 4.95 -22.91 1.19
C GLY A 813 6.03 -23.82 0.59
N GLN A 814 5.96 -24.16 -0.70
CA GLN A 814 7.02 -24.88 -1.41
C GLN A 814 7.68 -23.96 -2.44
N CYS A 815 8.87 -23.45 -2.12
CA CYS A 815 9.70 -22.75 -3.11
C CYS A 815 10.02 -23.68 -4.29
N GLY A 816 9.76 -23.18 -5.51
CA GLY A 816 10.22 -23.79 -6.74
C GLY A 816 11.75 -23.74 -6.87
N PRO A 817 12.31 -24.35 -7.93
CA PRO A 817 13.76 -24.28 -8.16
C PRO A 817 14.21 -22.82 -8.29
N THR A 818 15.20 -22.44 -7.48
CA THR A 818 15.84 -21.13 -7.56
C THR A 818 16.65 -20.98 -8.85
N SER A 819 16.75 -19.76 -9.36
CA SER A 819 17.42 -19.39 -10.63
C SER A 819 18.96 -19.57 -10.63
N ALA A 820 19.51 -20.25 -9.62
CA ALA A 820 20.88 -20.72 -9.63
C ALA A 820 21.03 -21.83 -10.68
N ALA A 821 21.56 -21.46 -11.85
CA ALA A 821 21.81 -22.38 -12.95
C ALA A 821 22.62 -23.60 -12.49
N PRO A 822 22.28 -24.82 -12.93
CA PRO A 822 23.20 -25.95 -12.78
C PRO A 822 24.49 -25.61 -13.51
N ALA A 823 25.63 -25.76 -12.84
CA ALA A 823 26.93 -25.53 -13.45
C ALA A 823 27.19 -26.59 -14.53
N GLY A 824 26.93 -26.25 -15.80
CA GLY A 824 27.24 -27.10 -16.95
C GLY A 824 26.21 -27.09 -18.06
N SER A 825 26.22 -26.05 -18.90
CA SER A 825 26.09 -26.14 -20.38
C SER A 825 26.06 -24.72 -20.96
N ALA A 826 26.89 -24.44 -21.96
CA ALA A 826 26.94 -23.15 -22.63
C ALA A 826 26.25 -23.21 -24.01
N ALA A 827 25.78 -22.04 -24.49
CA ALA A 827 25.27 -21.78 -25.85
C ALA A 827 23.93 -22.48 -26.23
N ALA A 828 23.07 -21.91 -27.10
CA ALA A 828 22.98 -20.53 -27.60
C ALA A 828 21.57 -20.26 -28.20
N SER A 829 21.30 -18.97 -28.46
CA SER A 829 20.19 -18.47 -29.29
C SER A 829 20.17 -19.05 -30.71
N ALA A 830 18.98 -19.37 -31.26
CA ALA A 830 18.43 -18.76 -32.48
C ALA A 830 17.16 -19.45 -33.02
N PHE A 831 16.33 -18.67 -33.72
CA PHE A 831 15.32 -19.17 -34.67
C PHE A 831 15.97 -19.91 -35.86
N ARG A 832 15.47 -21.12 -36.20
CA ARG A 832 15.10 -21.59 -37.58
C ARG A 832 14.96 -23.13 -37.65
N THR A 833 13.83 -23.60 -38.17
CA THR A 833 13.70 -24.84 -38.95
C THR A 833 14.03 -24.55 -40.43
N PRO A 834 14.19 -25.52 -41.37
CA PRO A 834 13.79 -26.95 -41.33
C PRO A 834 14.83 -27.96 -41.91
N THR A 835 14.33 -29.19 -42.20
CA THR A 835 14.83 -30.28 -43.10
C THR A 835 15.73 -31.42 -42.56
N ASP A 836 15.13 -32.62 -42.60
CA ASP A 836 15.59 -33.95 -43.05
C ASP A 836 16.95 -34.57 -42.65
N GLY A 837 16.88 -35.84 -42.20
CA GLY A 837 18.01 -36.76 -42.03
C GLY A 837 17.60 -38.09 -41.38
N GLN A 838 17.71 -39.22 -42.11
CA GLN A 838 17.25 -40.55 -41.70
C GLN A 838 18.23 -41.36 -40.81
N SER A 839 17.78 -42.57 -40.42
CA SER A 839 18.47 -43.75 -39.83
C SER A 839 18.38 -43.88 -38.30
N SER A 840 17.51 -44.75 -37.76
CA SER A 840 17.65 -46.22 -37.54
C SER A 840 18.80 -46.57 -36.57
N VAL A 841 18.62 -47.43 -35.54
CA VAL A 841 18.30 -48.87 -35.62
C VAL A 841 17.45 -49.41 -34.44
N ASN A 842 16.74 -50.48 -34.75
CA ASN A 842 15.74 -51.28 -34.01
C ASN A 842 16.36 -52.25 -32.93
N VAL A 843 15.67 -52.55 -31.79
CA VAL A 843 14.98 -53.85 -31.43
C VAL A 843 15.75 -54.78 -30.43
N PRO A 844 15.14 -55.61 -29.53
CA PRO A 844 13.80 -55.57 -28.87
C PRO A 844 13.63 -56.28 -27.45
N VAL A 845 12.37 -56.35 -26.95
CA VAL A 845 11.69 -57.46 -26.20
C VAL A 845 12.19 -57.96 -24.81
N GLU A 846 11.32 -57.85 -23.78
CA GLU A 846 10.53 -58.99 -23.24
C GLU A 846 9.34 -58.53 -22.35
N GLU A 847 8.17 -59.18 -22.51
CA GLU A 847 7.04 -59.11 -21.56
C GLU A 847 7.08 -60.30 -20.57
N LYS A 848 6.50 -60.15 -19.36
CA LYS A 848 5.51 -61.11 -18.81
C LYS A 848 4.83 -60.65 -17.51
N LYS A 849 3.49 -60.56 -17.57
CA LYS A 849 2.44 -61.16 -16.68
C LYS A 849 2.62 -61.04 -15.14
N LYS A 850 1.57 -60.80 -14.33
CA LYS A 850 0.22 -61.41 -14.37
C LYS A 850 -0.89 -60.49 -13.81
N LYS A 851 -2.12 -60.68 -14.32
CA LYS A 851 -3.38 -60.28 -13.68
C LYS A 851 -3.80 -61.31 -12.62
N PHE A 852 -4.58 -60.90 -11.61
CA PHE A 852 -5.69 -61.71 -11.08
C PHE A 852 -6.86 -60.82 -10.64
N LYS A 853 -8.07 -61.21 -11.04
CA LYS A 853 -9.39 -60.77 -10.52
C LYS A 853 -10.23 -62.05 -10.43
N LEU A 854 -11.15 -62.16 -9.46
CA LEU A 854 -12.58 -62.44 -9.70
C LEU A 854 -13.38 -62.56 -8.38
N PHE A 855 -14.57 -61.93 -8.36
CA PHE A 855 -15.77 -62.17 -7.54
C PHE A 855 -15.71 -62.17 -5.98
N GLY A 856 -16.72 -61.66 -5.26
CA GLY A 856 -17.90 -60.89 -5.70
C GLY A 856 -19.07 -60.80 -4.68
N LYS A 857 -20.15 -60.13 -5.11
CA LYS A 857 -21.54 -60.04 -4.58
C LYS A 857 -21.87 -59.14 -3.36
N LYS A 858 -22.84 -58.25 -3.64
CA LYS A 858 -23.95 -57.75 -2.79
C LYS A 858 -23.61 -57.08 -1.44
N LYS A 859 -23.72 -55.75 -1.39
CA LYS A 859 -25.03 -55.07 -1.31
C LYS A 859 -24.96 -53.72 -2.00
#